data_AF-A0A933GKJ7-F1
#
_entry.id   AF-A0A933GKJ7-F1
#
_cell.length_a   1.000
_cell.length_b   1.000
_cell.length_c   1.000
_cell.angle_alpha   90.00
_cell.angle_beta   90.00
_cell.angle_gamma   90.00
#
_symmetry.space_group_name_H-M   'P 1'
#
loop_
_entity.id
_entity.type
_entity.pdbx_description
1 polymer ?
#
loop_
_entity_poly.entity_id
_entity_poly.type
_entity_poly.pdbx_seq_one_letter_code
_entity_poly.pdbx_strand_id
1 'polypeptide(L)'
;MNKLENLLHKGIVLLDGAMGTMLQQASRASISCLEEYNLSKPKLVQEVHKAYLAAGSEILLTNTLGANRLKLAEYSLQDRVTEINREGVKLAKEAAGDKALVAASIGPTGKFLAPLGHLTFDAAVRAFSEHVGCVSQSGADLILIETISDLREMKAAIIAAREVCDLPILATMTFQENGKTIMDAEALCCCLVMQSLGVAAVGANCSLGPEGLLDILVKMRDVSQKPLLIQPNAGLPQLKDGRTIFPATPEIFASYAEKFRLEGISLLGGCCGTTPEHIKAMARVIKGKKIVRFLPKYTGSLVCSRNEVVGIGGKNPPVVIGERLNPTGRRDLAAQMREGRFDLFRREALAQVEHGARVLDVNVGIPGIDEVRAIDQAVTAVQSVTRVPVMLDTNNPLVLEAGLKAAEGRVIINSVNGEKGSLERILPLAKKYGALLIGLTLDEKGIPTSGKGRFKIAEGILKAVVEAGLPTYSLIIDPLTLAVSAEPNQALESLEAVSLIKKKLGLATVLGVSNVSFGLPRRELINYSFLAMALGNGLDAAILNPFSQITMDICTSVTLLRGQDPGAQRYIERCQGEKIPPAVFPRAVEREMADVGEQLYKAVLEGDETSIVLLVEKALEQGMNPVEINKLYMIPAITRVGELFQDGEYFLPQLIRAGHTMEIGISRLKKEERPFQGERKGKILFATAHGDIHDIGKNIVITQLENFGFEVIDLGKSVPLEKITREAKERQVDIIGLSALMTNTMQEMEKLVKKCREEGLGSLVMVGGAVVTKEYADRIGADGYAEDAVKAVALADQLMVRRARSRA
;
A
#
# COMPACT_ATOMS: atom_id res chain seq x y z
N MET A 1 23.63 -15.90 25.16
CA MET A 1 22.38 -15.14 25.11
C MET A 1 22.63 -13.73 25.60
N ASN A 2 22.20 -12.72 24.85
CA ASN A 2 22.32 -11.32 25.28
C ASN A 2 21.30 -11.00 26.39
N LYS A 3 21.44 -9.86 27.09
CA LYS A 3 20.56 -9.52 28.23
C LYS A 3 19.09 -9.40 27.82
N LEU A 4 18.80 -8.95 26.60
CA LEU A 4 17.44 -8.83 26.06
C LEU A 4 16.78 -10.20 25.87
N GLU A 5 17.51 -11.17 25.30
CA GLU A 5 17.04 -12.56 25.16
C GLU A 5 16.67 -13.16 26.51
N ASN A 6 17.48 -12.90 27.55
CA ASN A 6 17.17 -13.36 28.91
C ASN A 6 15.87 -12.78 29.46
N LEU A 7 15.52 -11.52 29.12
CA LEU A 7 14.23 -10.92 29.51
C LEU A 7 13.08 -11.56 28.72
N LEU A 8 13.22 -11.67 27.39
CA LEU A 8 12.21 -12.28 26.51
C LEU A 8 11.92 -13.76 26.85
N HIS A 9 12.90 -14.47 27.43
CA HIS A 9 12.70 -15.83 27.93
C HIS A 9 11.83 -15.91 29.19
N LYS A 10 11.80 -14.84 30.01
CA LYS A 10 11.01 -14.81 31.26
C LYS A 10 9.54 -14.48 31.01
N GLY A 11 9.22 -13.78 29.92
CA GLY A 11 7.85 -13.40 29.59
C GLY A 11 7.81 -12.12 28.76
N ILE A 12 6.70 -11.40 28.87
CA ILE A 12 6.52 -10.09 28.23
C ILE A 12 7.40 -9.08 28.95
N VAL A 13 8.20 -8.33 28.18
CA VAL A 13 9.12 -7.31 28.70
C VAL A 13 8.44 -5.94 28.71
N LEU A 14 8.51 -5.23 29.83
CA LEU A 14 7.98 -3.86 29.91
C LEU A 14 9.03 -2.80 29.61
N LEU A 15 8.69 -1.92 28.67
CA LEU A 15 9.35 -0.64 28.47
C LEU A 15 8.70 0.43 29.37
N ASP A 16 9.27 1.62 29.41
CA ASP A 16 8.70 2.78 30.08
C ASP A 16 7.63 3.49 29.24
N GLY A 17 7.20 4.65 29.71
CA GLY A 17 6.19 5.51 29.07
C GLY A 17 6.80 6.80 28.51
N ALA A 18 5.98 7.84 28.35
CA ALA A 18 6.43 9.08 27.74
C ALA A 18 7.44 9.88 28.60
N MET A 19 8.65 10.06 28.08
CA MET A 19 9.59 11.07 28.60
C MET A 19 9.09 12.50 28.34
N GLY A 20 8.71 12.81 27.09
CA GLY A 20 8.43 14.18 26.66
C GLY A 20 7.28 14.84 27.42
N THR A 21 6.13 14.16 27.53
CA THR A 21 4.96 14.73 28.24
C THR A 21 5.18 14.85 29.75
N MET A 22 5.98 13.96 30.36
CA MET A 22 6.35 14.05 31.78
C MET A 22 7.23 15.28 32.04
N LEU A 23 8.23 15.52 31.19
CA LEU A 23 9.10 16.69 31.29
C LEU A 23 8.34 18.00 31.04
N GLN A 24 7.43 18.03 30.06
CA GLN A 24 6.59 19.20 29.78
C GLN A 24 5.69 19.55 30.97
N GLN A 25 5.02 18.56 31.56
CA GLN A 25 4.16 18.77 32.74
C GLN A 25 4.94 19.27 33.94
N ALA A 26 6.12 18.70 34.20
CA ALA A 26 6.95 19.08 35.33
C ALA A 26 7.62 20.46 35.14
N SER A 27 8.01 20.82 33.91
CA SER A 27 8.75 22.05 33.66
C SER A 27 7.88 23.28 33.41
N ARG A 28 6.57 23.12 33.14
CA ARG A 28 5.62 24.20 32.82
C ARG A 28 6.07 25.16 31.68
N ALA A 29 7.03 24.75 30.86
CA ALA A 29 7.57 25.54 29.76
C ALA A 29 6.85 25.22 28.46
N SER A 30 6.57 26.22 27.63
CA SER A 30 5.73 26.05 26.44
C SER A 30 6.49 25.62 25.18
N ILE A 31 7.80 25.90 25.05
CA ILE A 31 8.60 25.51 23.87
C ILE A 31 10.09 25.38 24.25
N SER A 32 10.65 24.17 24.23
CA SER A 32 12.09 23.92 24.40
C SER A 32 12.50 22.59 23.75
N CYS A 33 13.77 22.45 23.37
CA CYS A 33 14.37 21.15 23.06
C CYS A 33 14.44 20.33 24.35
N LEU A 34 13.67 19.25 24.44
CA LEU A 34 13.59 18.45 25.67
C LEU A 34 14.85 17.63 25.90
N GLU A 35 15.59 17.30 24.84
CA GLU A 35 16.88 16.63 24.93
C GLU A 35 17.93 17.53 25.62
N GLU A 36 17.84 18.85 25.48
CA GLU A 36 18.73 19.80 26.17
C GLU A 36 18.58 19.72 27.71
N TYR A 37 17.44 19.24 28.21
CA TYR A 37 17.23 19.03 29.66
C TYR A 37 18.16 17.98 30.25
N ASN A 38 18.81 17.14 29.43
CA ASN A 38 19.89 16.28 29.90
C ASN A 38 21.03 17.10 30.54
N LEU A 39 21.21 18.35 30.12
CA LEU A 39 22.25 19.25 30.59
C LEU A 39 21.71 20.30 31.54
N SER A 40 20.60 20.96 31.18
CA SER A 40 20.05 22.07 31.96
C SER A 40 19.20 21.61 33.16
N LYS A 41 18.57 20.43 33.08
CA LYS A 41 17.66 19.89 34.11
C LYS A 41 17.88 18.39 34.38
N PRO A 42 19.13 17.91 34.60
CA PRO A 42 19.45 16.48 34.68
C PRO A 42 18.69 15.75 35.80
N LYS A 43 18.46 16.41 36.94
CA LYS A 43 17.71 15.85 38.07
C LYS A 43 16.28 15.49 37.68
N LEU A 44 15.61 16.36 36.91
CA LEU A 44 14.24 16.14 36.47
C LEU A 44 14.14 14.93 35.53
N VAL A 45 15.08 14.80 34.58
CA VAL A 45 15.15 13.64 33.69
C VAL A 45 15.37 12.35 34.49
N GLN A 46 16.28 12.38 35.47
CA GLN A 46 16.54 11.21 36.33
C GLN A 46 15.34 10.82 37.21
N GLU A 47 14.57 11.79 37.70
CA GLU A 47 13.34 11.54 38.46
C GLU A 47 12.29 10.80 37.62
N VAL A 48 12.11 11.19 36.34
CA VAL A 48 11.20 10.49 35.41
C VAL A 48 11.63 9.04 35.20
N HIS A 49 12.92 8.78 34.95
CA HIS A 49 13.42 7.41 34.83
C HIS A 49 13.19 6.58 36.09
N LYS A 50 13.49 7.14 37.28
CA LYS A 50 13.27 6.46 38.56
C LYS A 50 11.78 6.14 38.80
N ALA A 51 10.89 7.02 38.37
CA ALA A 51 9.44 6.81 38.48
C ALA A 51 8.97 5.63 37.62
N TYR A 52 9.43 5.51 36.37
CA TYR A 52 9.10 4.37 35.51
C TYR A 52 9.74 3.06 35.98
N LEU A 53 10.99 3.10 36.47
CA LEU A 53 11.62 1.93 37.09
C LEU A 53 10.82 1.43 38.29
N ALA A 54 10.35 2.34 39.16
CA ALA A 54 9.51 2.00 40.31
C ALA A 54 8.12 1.48 39.91
N ALA A 55 7.62 1.85 38.73
CA ALA A 55 6.37 1.34 38.17
C ALA A 55 6.49 -0.09 37.61
N GLY A 56 7.71 -0.56 37.34
CA GLY A 56 7.99 -1.93 36.89
C GLY A 56 8.55 -2.05 35.48
N SER A 57 9.04 -0.95 34.87
CA SER A 57 9.76 -1.03 33.59
C SER A 57 11.05 -1.82 33.73
N GLU A 58 11.29 -2.73 32.79
CA GLU A 58 12.50 -3.54 32.66
C GLU A 58 13.48 -2.96 31.62
N ILE A 59 12.99 -2.08 30.76
CA ILE A 59 13.78 -1.28 29.81
C ILE A 59 13.39 0.19 29.97
N LEU A 60 14.37 1.07 30.17
CA LEU A 60 14.20 2.52 30.20
C LEU A 60 14.71 3.14 28.90
N LEU A 61 13.97 4.10 28.36
CA LEU A 61 14.30 4.83 27.13
C LEU A 61 15.02 6.13 27.45
N THR A 62 16.19 6.37 26.88
CA THR A 62 16.94 7.61 27.10
C THR A 62 16.20 8.84 26.57
N ASN A 63 16.41 10.00 27.18
CA ASN A 63 15.92 11.28 26.67
C ASN A 63 16.77 11.78 25.48
N THR A 64 16.78 11.03 24.37
CA THR A 64 17.63 11.29 23.19
C THR A 64 16.89 11.18 21.86
N LEU A 65 15.56 11.07 21.87
CA LEU A 65 14.74 10.86 20.65
C LEU A 65 15.14 11.79 19.51
N GLY A 66 15.17 13.11 19.75
CA GLY A 66 15.57 14.13 18.77
C GLY A 66 17.04 14.53 18.81
N ALA A 67 17.92 13.81 19.52
CA ALA A 67 19.31 14.25 19.75
C ALA A 67 20.26 13.99 18.56
N ASN A 68 19.76 14.07 17.33
CA ASN A 68 20.57 14.01 16.11
C ASN A 68 20.90 15.41 15.59
N ARG A 69 22.00 15.53 14.83
CA ARG A 69 22.50 16.80 14.29
C ARG A 69 21.45 17.62 13.53
N LEU A 70 20.65 16.97 12.69
CA LEU A 70 19.67 17.64 11.84
C LEU A 70 18.50 18.21 12.65
N LYS A 71 18.06 17.49 13.67
CA LYS A 71 16.96 17.92 14.54
C LYS A 71 17.42 18.97 15.55
N LEU A 72 18.60 18.81 16.15
CA LEU A 72 19.18 19.79 17.06
C LEU A 72 19.53 21.12 16.39
N ALA A 73 19.78 21.13 15.07
CA ALA A 73 19.98 22.36 14.31
C ALA A 73 18.76 23.30 14.35
N GLU A 74 17.54 22.76 14.49
CA GLU A 74 16.31 23.57 14.64
C GLU A 74 16.32 24.41 15.93
N TYR A 75 17.19 24.05 16.88
CA TYR A 75 17.37 24.71 18.17
C TYR A 75 18.75 25.34 18.33
N SER A 76 19.56 25.42 17.27
CA SER A 76 20.97 25.88 17.31
C SER A 76 21.87 25.05 18.24
N LEU A 77 21.59 23.75 18.37
CA LEU A 77 22.32 22.81 19.23
C LEU A 77 23.07 21.71 18.45
N GLN A 78 23.24 21.87 17.13
CA GLN A 78 23.86 20.87 16.26
C GLN A 78 25.30 20.50 16.65
N ASP A 79 26.01 21.38 17.36
CA ASP A 79 27.39 21.15 17.81
C ASP A 79 27.46 20.53 19.22
N ARG A 80 26.30 20.29 19.85
CA ARG A 80 26.15 19.69 21.19
C ARG A 80 25.67 18.24 21.16
N VAL A 81 25.61 17.62 19.97
CA VAL A 81 25.11 16.23 19.75
C VAL A 81 25.76 15.24 20.72
N THR A 82 27.09 15.22 20.80
CA THR A 82 27.81 14.28 21.66
C THR A 82 27.52 14.49 23.15
N GLU A 83 27.50 15.75 23.60
CA GLU A 83 27.29 16.07 25.01
C GLU A 83 25.87 15.73 25.48
N ILE A 84 24.87 16.11 24.70
CA ILE A 84 23.45 15.85 25.00
C ILE A 84 23.18 14.34 25.05
N ASN A 85 23.70 13.58 24.09
CA ASN A 85 23.53 12.13 24.06
C ASN A 85 24.25 11.43 25.21
N ARG A 86 25.50 11.83 25.49
CA ARG A 86 26.29 11.24 26.57
C ARG A 86 25.61 11.39 27.92
N GLU A 87 25.15 12.61 28.25
CA GLU A 87 24.42 12.81 29.51
C GLU A 87 23.06 12.13 29.52
N GLY A 88 22.33 12.11 28.39
CA GLY A 88 21.06 11.38 28.29
C GLY A 88 21.21 9.89 28.62
N VAL A 89 22.24 9.23 28.07
CA VAL A 89 22.54 7.82 28.38
C VAL A 89 22.97 7.66 29.84
N LYS A 90 23.87 8.52 30.32
CA LYS A 90 24.37 8.47 31.71
C LYS A 90 23.24 8.56 32.73
N LEU A 91 22.33 9.54 32.59
CA LEU A 91 21.21 9.74 33.51
C LEU A 91 20.29 8.52 33.56
N ALA A 92 20.00 7.91 32.41
CA ALA A 92 19.21 6.68 32.34
C ALA A 92 19.94 5.49 32.99
N LYS A 93 21.26 5.34 32.75
CA LYS A 93 22.08 4.26 33.35
C LYS A 93 22.17 4.38 34.87
N GLU A 94 22.38 5.60 35.39
CA GLU A 94 22.39 5.86 36.83
C GLU A 94 21.03 5.57 37.48
N ALA A 95 19.93 5.87 36.80
CA ALA A 95 18.59 5.55 37.28
C ALA A 95 18.32 4.03 37.26
N ALA A 96 18.70 3.35 36.18
CA ALA A 96 18.49 1.91 35.99
C ALA A 96 19.29 1.05 36.99
N GLY A 97 20.56 1.40 37.22
CA GLY A 97 21.52 0.52 37.89
C GLY A 97 21.55 -0.87 37.21
N ASP A 98 21.49 -1.93 38.01
CA ASP A 98 21.42 -3.32 37.53
C ASP A 98 19.98 -3.86 37.38
N LYS A 99 18.97 -3.01 37.57
CA LYS A 99 17.55 -3.44 37.65
C LYS A 99 16.83 -3.42 36.31
N ALA A 100 17.31 -2.63 35.35
CA ALA A 100 16.70 -2.49 34.03
C ALA A 100 17.79 -2.30 32.97
N LEU A 101 17.45 -2.58 31.71
CA LEU A 101 18.27 -2.22 30.57
C LEU A 101 17.99 -0.77 30.15
N VAL A 102 18.97 -0.12 29.53
CA VAL A 102 18.78 1.20 28.94
C VAL A 102 18.83 1.09 27.42
N ALA A 103 17.73 1.45 26.76
CA ALA A 103 17.68 1.56 25.31
C ALA A 103 17.83 3.02 24.89
N ALA A 104 18.75 3.26 23.96
CA ALA A 104 18.90 4.56 23.34
C ALA A 104 17.70 4.84 22.43
N SER A 105 16.87 5.83 22.77
CA SER A 105 15.74 6.28 21.94
C SER A 105 16.27 7.14 20.79
N ILE A 106 15.98 6.73 19.55
CA ILE A 106 16.39 7.39 18.32
C ILE A 106 15.15 7.62 17.45
N GLY A 107 14.78 8.89 17.29
CA GLY A 107 13.65 9.33 16.46
C GLY A 107 14.07 9.72 15.04
N PRO A 108 13.12 10.19 14.21
CA PRO A 108 13.39 10.63 12.86
C PRO A 108 14.32 11.87 12.82
N THR A 109 14.98 12.08 11.68
CA THR A 109 15.83 13.26 11.44
C THR A 109 15.04 14.57 11.39
N GLY A 110 13.73 14.47 11.13
CA GLY A 110 12.85 15.63 10.92
C GLY A 110 12.93 16.21 9.51
N LYS A 111 13.66 15.58 8.58
CA LYS A 111 13.78 16.01 7.18
C LYS A 111 13.27 14.90 6.26
N PHE A 112 12.57 15.27 5.19
CA PHE A 112 12.16 14.32 4.16
C PHE A 112 13.34 13.89 3.29
N LEU A 113 13.38 12.60 2.97
CA LEU A 113 14.32 12.05 1.99
C LEU A 113 13.96 12.50 0.57
N ALA A 114 14.96 12.60 -0.29
CA ALA A 114 14.75 12.79 -1.72
C ALA A 114 13.96 11.61 -2.33
N PRO A 115 13.01 11.85 -3.26
CA PRO A 115 12.77 13.13 -3.94
C PRO A 115 11.77 14.08 -3.24
N LEU A 116 11.12 13.66 -2.16
CA LEU A 116 10.14 14.50 -1.46
C LEU A 116 10.78 15.66 -0.69
N GLY A 117 12.00 15.46 -0.19
CA GLY A 117 12.85 16.51 0.37
C GLY A 117 14.24 16.53 -0.27
N HIS A 118 15.20 17.10 0.45
CA HIS A 118 16.58 17.28 -0.03
C HIS A 118 17.60 16.36 0.66
N LEU A 119 17.19 15.61 1.69
CA LEU A 119 18.09 14.71 2.40
C LEU A 119 18.34 13.45 1.56
N THR A 120 19.58 13.18 1.19
CA THR A 120 19.91 11.93 0.50
C THR A 120 19.95 10.76 1.47
N PHE A 121 19.74 9.54 0.97
CA PHE A 121 19.80 8.32 1.80
C PHE A 121 21.13 8.23 2.57
N ASP A 122 22.26 8.45 1.88
CA ASP A 122 23.59 8.41 2.52
C ASP A 122 23.79 9.53 3.55
N ALA A 123 23.17 10.71 3.34
CA ALA A 123 23.21 11.78 4.34
C ALA A 123 22.39 11.43 5.59
N ALA A 124 21.25 10.75 5.43
CA ALA A 124 20.49 10.22 6.56
C ALA A 124 21.30 9.14 7.31
N VAL A 125 21.92 8.19 6.61
CA VAL A 125 22.81 7.19 7.23
C VAL A 125 23.91 7.85 8.04
N ARG A 126 24.58 8.89 7.50
CA ARG A 126 25.61 9.64 8.25
C ARG A 126 25.06 10.32 9.51
N ALA A 127 23.90 10.98 9.41
CA ALA A 127 23.28 11.65 10.56
C ALA A 127 22.89 10.65 11.67
N PHE A 128 22.33 9.50 11.30
CA PHE A 128 22.04 8.43 12.25
C PHE A 128 23.32 7.80 12.81
N SER A 129 24.37 7.64 12.00
CA SER A 129 25.63 7.04 12.45
C SER A 129 26.30 7.88 13.55
N GLU A 130 26.28 9.20 13.42
CA GLU A 130 26.76 10.11 14.47
C GLU A 130 25.96 9.95 15.77
N HIS A 131 24.62 9.92 15.67
CA HIS A 131 23.74 9.75 16.81
C HIS A 131 23.96 8.40 17.51
N VAL A 132 23.95 7.30 16.74
CA VAL A 132 24.19 5.94 17.24
C VAL A 132 25.59 5.82 17.87
N GLY A 133 26.60 6.42 17.25
CA GLY A 133 27.97 6.42 17.76
C GLY A 133 28.05 7.07 19.15
N CYS A 134 27.38 8.21 19.34
CA CYS A 134 27.35 8.89 20.63
C CYS A 134 26.70 8.03 21.73
N VAL A 135 25.53 7.44 21.46
CA VAL A 135 24.79 6.68 22.48
C VAL A 135 25.42 5.32 22.78
N SER A 136 25.96 4.63 21.77
CA SER A 136 26.63 3.35 21.94
C SER A 136 27.92 3.47 22.75
N GLN A 137 28.77 4.46 22.43
CA GLN A 137 29.99 4.76 23.19
C GLN A 137 29.72 5.22 24.62
N SER A 138 28.52 5.74 24.90
CA SER A 138 28.10 6.18 26.22
C SER A 138 27.53 5.04 27.09
N GLY A 139 27.43 3.82 26.57
CA GLY A 139 27.08 2.62 27.34
C GLY A 139 25.61 2.24 27.36
N ALA A 140 24.84 2.60 26.32
CA ALA A 140 23.49 2.06 26.11
C ALA A 140 23.53 0.52 25.96
N ASP A 141 22.54 -0.19 26.50
CA ASP A 141 22.45 -1.65 26.39
C ASP A 141 21.79 -2.08 25.06
N LEU A 142 20.90 -1.24 24.51
CA LEU A 142 20.10 -1.50 23.30
C LEU A 142 19.89 -0.19 22.52
N ILE A 143 19.40 -0.30 21.28
CA ILE A 143 18.91 0.84 20.49
C ILE A 143 17.43 0.63 20.22
N LEU A 144 16.61 1.67 20.44
CA LEU A 144 15.23 1.74 19.96
C LEU A 144 15.14 2.84 18.90
N ILE A 145 14.97 2.44 17.64
CA ILE A 145 14.63 3.36 16.54
C ILE A 145 13.12 3.44 16.49
N GLU A 146 12.54 4.60 16.81
CA GLU A 146 11.10 4.74 17.01
C GLU A 146 10.50 5.97 16.32
N THR A 147 9.18 5.94 16.11
CA THR A 147 8.40 7.07 15.55
C THR A 147 8.86 7.50 14.15
N ILE A 148 9.50 6.61 13.39
CA ILE A 148 9.82 6.89 11.98
C ILE A 148 8.59 6.59 11.11
N SER A 149 8.30 7.51 10.22
CA SER A 149 7.16 7.48 9.30
C SER A 149 7.54 7.04 7.88
N ASP A 150 8.78 7.28 7.49
CA ASP A 150 9.33 6.93 6.17
C ASP A 150 10.11 5.62 6.27
N LEU A 151 9.71 4.63 5.48
CA LEU A 151 10.34 3.31 5.46
C LEU A 151 11.79 3.37 4.99
N ARG A 152 12.15 4.28 4.06
CA ARG A 152 13.54 4.46 3.62
C ARG A 152 14.38 5.13 4.69
N GLU A 153 13.82 6.06 5.46
CA GLU A 153 14.50 6.66 6.61
C GLU A 153 14.76 5.59 7.70
N MET A 154 13.78 4.71 7.94
CA MET A 154 13.94 3.58 8.86
C MET A 154 15.05 2.62 8.39
N LYS A 155 15.12 2.30 7.09
CA LYS A 155 16.23 1.53 6.51
C LYS A 155 17.57 2.21 6.78
N ALA A 156 17.68 3.52 6.53
CA ALA A 156 18.90 4.29 6.76
C ALA A 156 19.32 4.26 8.24
N ALA A 157 18.37 4.40 9.17
CA ALA A 157 18.63 4.36 10.61
C ALA A 157 19.14 2.99 11.08
N ILE A 158 18.51 1.89 10.63
CA ILE A 158 18.94 0.54 11.01
C ILE A 158 20.32 0.21 10.42
N ILE A 159 20.57 0.58 9.16
CA ILE A 159 21.87 0.40 8.51
C ILE A 159 22.96 1.17 9.26
N ALA A 160 22.71 2.45 9.57
CA ALA A 160 23.63 3.25 10.36
C ALA A 160 23.94 2.59 11.71
N ALA A 161 22.92 2.08 12.40
CA ALA A 161 23.14 1.44 13.69
C ALA A 161 23.99 0.16 13.59
N ARG A 162 23.77 -0.65 12.54
CA ARG A 162 24.53 -1.87 12.26
C ARG A 162 25.97 -1.61 11.81
N GLU A 163 26.22 -0.51 11.11
CA GLU A 163 27.58 -0.12 10.69
C GLU A 163 28.41 0.43 11.87
N VAL A 164 27.75 0.96 12.89
CA VAL A 164 28.41 1.62 14.03
C VAL A 164 28.58 0.71 15.25
N CYS A 165 27.65 -0.21 15.52
CA CYS A 165 27.73 -1.07 16.70
C CYS A 165 26.94 -2.40 16.56
N ASP A 166 27.24 -3.34 17.46
CA ASP A 166 26.58 -4.65 17.54
C ASP A 166 25.41 -4.71 18.53
N LEU A 167 24.97 -3.56 19.06
CA LEU A 167 23.86 -3.53 20.02
C LEU A 167 22.57 -4.12 19.40
N PRO A 168 21.73 -4.80 20.19
CA PRO A 168 20.42 -5.21 19.73
C PRO A 168 19.57 -3.98 19.37
N ILE A 169 18.94 -4.03 18.20
CA ILE A 169 18.08 -2.96 17.67
C ILE A 169 16.62 -3.38 17.82
N LEU A 170 15.82 -2.54 18.46
CA LEU A 170 14.37 -2.57 18.41
C LEU A 170 13.93 -1.50 17.40
N ALA A 171 12.99 -1.83 16.52
CA ALA A 171 12.53 -0.91 15.49
C ALA A 171 11.01 -0.78 15.51
N THR A 172 10.50 0.43 15.65
CA THR A 172 9.07 0.73 15.58
C THR A 172 8.79 1.85 14.58
N MET A 173 7.67 1.70 13.87
CA MET A 173 7.14 2.75 13.01
C MET A 173 5.80 3.25 13.53
N THR A 174 5.37 4.41 13.05
CA THR A 174 4.09 5.00 13.41
C THR A 174 3.08 4.91 12.27
N PHE A 175 1.82 4.65 12.61
CA PHE A 175 0.75 4.34 11.65
C PHE A 175 -0.50 5.17 11.92
N GLN A 176 -1.30 5.34 10.86
CA GLN A 176 -2.65 5.91 10.90
C GLN A 176 -3.67 4.79 11.10
N GLU A 177 -4.93 5.15 11.37
CA GLU A 177 -6.03 4.19 11.61
C GLU A 177 -6.25 3.22 10.43
N ASN A 178 -5.94 3.63 9.21
CA ASN A 178 -6.02 2.77 8.02
C ASN A 178 -4.95 1.65 7.99
N GLY A 179 -4.02 1.63 8.94
CA GLY A 179 -2.93 0.64 9.00
C GLY A 179 -1.68 0.99 8.21
N LYS A 180 -1.58 2.23 7.70
CA LYS A 180 -0.45 2.70 6.89
C LYS A 180 0.29 3.83 7.57
N THR A 181 1.57 4.02 7.24
CA THR A 181 2.30 5.23 7.63
C THR A 181 1.75 6.44 6.88
N ILE A 182 2.12 7.66 7.29
CA ILE A 182 1.82 8.89 6.53
C ILE A 182 2.45 8.88 5.13
N MET A 183 3.50 8.08 4.94
CA MET A 183 4.16 7.86 3.65
C MET A 183 3.54 6.70 2.86
N ASP A 184 2.31 6.30 3.20
CA ASP A 184 1.54 5.23 2.55
C ASP A 184 2.21 3.84 2.61
N ALA A 185 3.08 3.56 3.58
CA ALA A 185 3.65 2.23 3.75
C ALA A 185 2.76 1.34 4.65
N GLU A 186 2.46 0.12 4.21
CA GLU A 186 1.61 -0.84 4.93
C GLU A 186 2.35 -1.46 6.13
N ALA A 187 1.65 -1.61 7.26
CA ALA A 187 2.23 -2.16 8.50
C ALA A 187 2.92 -3.52 8.30
N LEU A 188 2.33 -4.43 7.53
CA LEU A 188 2.95 -5.72 7.24
C LEU A 188 4.24 -5.60 6.41
N CYS A 189 4.32 -4.63 5.49
CA CYS A 189 5.51 -4.40 4.67
C CYS A 189 6.63 -3.78 5.52
N CYS A 190 6.29 -2.80 6.37
CA CYS A 190 7.23 -2.22 7.33
C CYS A 190 7.82 -3.29 8.25
N CYS A 191 6.98 -4.19 8.79
CA CYS A 191 7.42 -5.32 9.62
C CYS A 191 8.42 -6.21 8.87
N LEU A 192 8.11 -6.58 7.63
CA LEU A 192 8.96 -7.45 6.80
C LEU A 192 10.31 -6.80 6.48
N VAL A 193 10.33 -5.50 6.16
CA VAL A 193 11.58 -4.76 5.87
C VAL A 193 12.44 -4.60 7.13
N MET A 194 11.85 -4.18 8.25
CA MET A 194 12.61 -4.01 9.49
C MET A 194 13.25 -5.33 9.95
N GLN A 195 12.49 -6.44 9.92
CA GLN A 195 13.03 -7.74 10.31
C GLN A 195 14.13 -8.25 9.37
N SER A 196 14.05 -7.95 8.07
CA SER A 196 15.04 -8.41 7.09
C SER A 196 16.38 -7.70 7.23
N LEU A 197 16.42 -6.53 7.86
CA LEU A 197 17.63 -5.81 8.26
C LEU A 197 18.23 -6.35 9.58
N GLY A 198 17.66 -7.43 10.12
CA GLY A 198 18.24 -8.15 11.25
C GLY A 198 18.00 -7.50 12.60
N VAL A 199 16.92 -6.73 12.78
CA VAL A 199 16.56 -6.20 14.11
C VAL A 199 16.18 -7.32 15.09
N ALA A 200 16.25 -7.03 16.39
CA ALA A 200 15.92 -7.95 17.48
C ALA A 200 14.41 -7.98 17.78
N ALA A 201 13.70 -6.88 17.58
CA ALA A 201 12.24 -6.80 17.67
C ALA A 201 11.70 -5.75 16.67
N VAL A 202 10.45 -5.95 16.24
CA VAL A 202 9.74 -5.06 15.31
C VAL A 202 8.39 -4.66 15.90
N GLY A 203 7.88 -3.48 15.53
CA GLY A 203 6.60 -3.08 16.06
C GLY A 203 6.10 -1.70 15.66
N ALA A 204 5.21 -1.18 16.51
CA ALA A 204 4.58 0.11 16.30
C ALA A 204 4.49 0.93 17.59
N ASN A 205 4.64 2.24 17.44
CA ASN A 205 4.51 3.18 18.55
C ASN A 205 3.83 4.48 18.10
N CYS A 206 3.28 5.20 19.06
CA CYS A 206 2.68 6.52 18.85
C CYS A 206 1.46 6.51 17.89
N SER A 207 0.99 7.71 17.53
CA SER A 207 -0.20 8.06 16.72
C SER A 207 -1.55 7.54 17.22
N LEU A 208 -1.65 6.26 17.57
CA LEU A 208 -2.89 5.59 17.93
C LEU A 208 -2.89 5.21 19.42
N GLY A 209 -4.10 5.05 19.95
CA GLY A 209 -4.31 4.45 21.28
C GLY A 209 -4.13 2.93 21.27
N PRO A 210 -4.39 2.25 22.41
CA PRO A 210 -4.23 0.81 22.53
C PRO A 210 -5.07 -0.01 21.54
N GLU A 211 -6.26 0.47 21.18
CA GLU A 211 -7.14 -0.19 20.22
C GLU A 211 -6.54 -0.21 18.81
N GLY A 212 -6.21 0.96 18.26
CA GLY A 212 -5.63 1.04 16.92
C GLY A 212 -4.31 0.29 16.80
N LEU A 213 -3.44 0.33 17.82
CA LEU A 213 -2.20 -0.44 17.79
C LEU A 213 -2.40 -1.96 17.95
N LEU A 214 -3.55 -2.43 18.48
CA LEU A 214 -3.90 -3.85 18.47
C LEU A 214 -4.14 -4.33 17.03
N ASP A 215 -4.83 -3.54 16.23
CA ASP A 215 -5.06 -3.85 14.81
C ASP A 215 -3.75 -3.89 14.02
N ILE A 216 -2.82 -2.96 14.31
CA ILE A 216 -1.48 -2.98 13.73
C ILE A 216 -0.71 -4.23 14.14
N LEU A 217 -0.76 -4.61 15.43
CA LEU A 217 -0.09 -5.81 15.94
C LEU A 217 -0.56 -7.07 15.20
N VAL A 218 -1.88 -7.22 15.02
CA VAL A 218 -2.47 -8.36 14.31
C VAL A 218 -1.96 -8.43 12.87
N LYS A 219 -1.89 -7.31 12.17
CA LYS A 219 -1.34 -7.24 10.79
C LYS A 219 0.14 -7.61 10.75
N MET A 220 0.96 -7.12 11.68
CA MET A 220 2.39 -7.41 11.71
C MET A 220 2.69 -8.87 12.07
N ARG A 221 1.88 -9.46 12.96
CA ARG A 221 1.99 -10.87 13.37
C ARG A 221 1.93 -11.84 12.20
N ASP A 222 1.17 -11.52 11.15
CA ASP A 222 1.00 -12.39 9.97
C ASP A 222 2.32 -12.66 9.22
N VAL A 223 3.33 -11.80 9.36
CA VAL A 223 4.63 -11.92 8.66
C VAL A 223 5.84 -11.97 9.62
N SER A 224 5.65 -11.61 10.89
CA SER A 224 6.76 -11.45 11.82
C SER A 224 7.38 -12.79 12.24
N GLN A 225 8.70 -12.89 12.10
CA GLN A 225 9.50 -13.95 12.74
C GLN A 225 10.26 -13.43 13.97
N LYS A 226 10.01 -12.19 14.36
CA LYS A 226 10.68 -11.49 15.46
C LYS A 226 9.69 -11.21 16.60
N PRO A 227 10.20 -11.05 17.84
CA PRO A 227 9.43 -10.45 18.92
C PRO A 227 8.70 -9.17 18.48
N LEU A 228 7.43 -9.07 18.84
CA LEU A 228 6.59 -7.91 18.53
C LEU A 228 6.60 -6.90 19.69
N LEU A 229 6.70 -5.61 19.36
CA LEU A 229 6.76 -4.48 20.28
C LEU A 229 5.62 -3.48 20.03
N ILE A 230 4.92 -3.04 21.08
CA ILE A 230 3.86 -2.01 20.97
C ILE A 230 4.00 -0.96 22.09
N GLN A 231 3.89 0.32 21.73
CA GLN A 231 3.90 1.46 22.65
C GLN A 231 2.79 2.46 22.27
N PRO A 232 1.54 2.27 22.74
CA PRO A 232 0.43 3.12 22.37
C PRO A 232 0.45 4.47 23.09
N ASN A 233 -0.15 5.48 22.47
CA ASN A 233 -0.49 6.72 23.16
C ASN A 233 -1.58 6.47 24.20
N ALA A 234 -1.68 7.34 25.21
CA ALA A 234 -2.79 7.32 26.16
C ALA A 234 -4.10 7.88 25.55
N GLY A 235 -4.48 7.37 24.37
CA GLY A 235 -5.56 7.89 23.53
C GLY A 235 -5.09 9.02 22.60
N LEU A 236 -6.00 9.47 21.73
CA LEU A 236 -5.73 10.62 20.87
C LEU A 236 -5.68 11.91 21.72
N PRO A 237 -4.73 12.83 21.46
CA PRO A 237 -4.61 14.07 22.20
C PRO A 237 -5.86 14.94 22.00
N GLN A 238 -6.48 15.37 23.09
CA GLN A 238 -7.62 16.29 23.09
C GLN A 238 -7.18 17.64 23.66
N LEU A 239 -7.53 18.74 22.97
CA LEU A 239 -7.29 20.07 23.51
C LEU A 239 -8.45 20.46 24.43
N LYS A 240 -8.17 20.59 25.73
CA LYS A 240 -9.13 21.04 26.74
C LYS A 240 -8.50 22.16 27.55
N ASP A 241 -9.17 23.32 27.59
CA ASP A 241 -8.68 24.52 28.30
C ASP A 241 -7.26 24.96 27.89
N GLY A 242 -6.93 24.83 26.59
CA GLY A 242 -5.60 25.16 26.05
C GLY A 242 -4.50 24.16 26.43
N ARG A 243 -4.84 23.03 27.04
CA ARG A 243 -3.90 21.96 27.40
C ARG A 243 -4.22 20.67 26.64
N THR A 244 -3.19 19.97 26.21
CA THR A 244 -3.32 18.64 25.61
C THR A 244 -3.56 17.61 26.71
N ILE A 245 -4.72 16.96 26.69
CA ILE A 245 -5.09 15.87 27.60
C ILE A 245 -5.17 14.57 26.82
N PHE A 246 -4.67 13.50 27.41
CA PHE A 246 -4.73 12.14 26.89
C PHE A 246 -5.79 11.36 27.69
N PRO A 247 -6.86 10.87 27.04
CA PRO A 247 -8.06 10.38 27.74
C PRO A 247 -7.96 8.94 28.25
N ALA A 248 -7.06 8.10 27.74
CA ALA A 248 -6.99 6.70 28.13
C ALA A 248 -6.39 6.55 29.52
N THR A 249 -7.08 5.83 30.39
CA THR A 249 -6.70 5.64 31.80
C THR A 249 -5.80 4.42 32.00
N PRO A 250 -5.15 4.27 33.18
CA PRO A 250 -4.41 3.05 33.52
C PRO A 250 -5.24 1.77 33.43
N GLU A 251 -6.54 1.81 33.73
CA GLU A 251 -7.46 0.67 33.64
C GLU A 251 -7.68 0.23 32.19
N ILE A 252 -7.78 1.20 31.26
CA ILE A 252 -7.87 0.91 29.82
C ILE A 252 -6.57 0.23 29.36
N PHE A 253 -5.41 0.76 29.76
CA PHE A 253 -4.11 0.16 29.43
C PHE A 253 -3.96 -1.26 30.01
N ALA A 254 -4.40 -1.50 31.24
CA ALA A 254 -4.40 -2.82 31.85
C ALA A 254 -5.26 -3.83 31.06
N SER A 255 -6.46 -3.43 30.63
CA SER A 255 -7.34 -4.26 29.80
C SER A 255 -6.68 -4.62 28.46
N TYR A 256 -6.07 -3.64 27.78
CA TYR A 256 -5.40 -3.87 26.50
C TYR A 256 -4.10 -4.66 26.62
N ALA A 257 -3.37 -4.57 27.74
CA ALA A 257 -2.18 -5.39 27.97
C ALA A 257 -2.49 -6.90 27.88
N GLU A 258 -3.65 -7.34 28.37
CA GLU A 258 -4.10 -8.72 28.22
C GLU A 258 -4.46 -9.05 26.76
N LYS A 259 -5.11 -8.14 26.04
CA LYS A 259 -5.42 -8.33 24.62
C LYS A 259 -4.15 -8.46 23.78
N PHE A 260 -3.18 -7.56 23.96
CA PHE A 260 -1.88 -7.64 23.30
C PHE A 260 -1.16 -8.96 23.61
N ARG A 261 -1.23 -9.45 24.85
CA ARG A 261 -0.69 -10.76 25.23
C ARG A 261 -1.33 -11.90 24.45
N LEU A 262 -2.66 -11.89 24.32
CA LEU A 262 -3.39 -12.91 23.56
C LEU A 262 -3.01 -12.87 22.06
N GLU A 263 -2.67 -11.70 21.53
CA GLU A 263 -2.17 -11.53 20.16
C GLU A 263 -0.65 -11.74 20.01
N GLY A 264 0.04 -12.17 21.08
CA GLY A 264 1.44 -12.62 21.01
C GLY A 264 2.49 -11.52 21.16
N ILE A 265 2.15 -10.41 21.82
CA ILE A 265 3.12 -9.36 22.14
C ILE A 265 4.29 -9.90 22.98
N SER A 266 5.50 -9.43 22.69
CA SER A 266 6.70 -9.79 23.45
C SER A 266 7.27 -8.61 24.25
N LEU A 267 7.12 -7.39 23.74
CA LEU A 267 7.52 -6.16 24.42
C LEU A 267 6.36 -5.16 24.43
N LEU A 268 6.10 -4.53 25.56
CA LEU A 268 4.98 -3.59 25.72
C LEU A 268 5.45 -2.37 26.52
N GLY A 269 5.07 -1.18 26.09
CA GLY A 269 5.35 0.06 26.81
C GLY A 269 4.27 1.10 26.58
N GLY A 270 4.60 2.36 26.79
CA GLY A 270 3.72 3.49 26.51
C GLY A 270 4.42 4.57 25.68
N CYS A 271 3.65 5.37 24.95
CA CYS A 271 4.11 6.56 24.26
C CYS A 271 3.41 7.81 24.83
N CYS A 272 3.09 8.82 24.02
CA CYS A 272 2.59 10.11 24.48
C CYS A 272 1.40 10.01 25.45
N GLY A 273 1.49 10.72 26.57
CA GLY A 273 0.46 10.75 27.61
C GLY A 273 0.51 9.61 28.62
N THR A 274 1.32 8.57 28.41
CA THR A 274 1.45 7.46 29.36
C THR A 274 2.32 7.84 30.55
N THR A 275 1.89 7.45 31.75
CA THR A 275 2.52 7.79 33.04
C THR A 275 2.98 6.53 33.78
N PRO A 276 3.75 6.64 34.88
CA PRO A 276 4.12 5.51 35.72
C PRO A 276 2.90 4.67 36.20
N GLU A 277 1.74 5.28 36.41
CA GLU A 277 0.50 4.60 36.77
C GLU A 277 0.02 3.65 35.67
N HIS A 278 0.16 4.04 34.41
CA HIS A 278 -0.18 3.20 33.26
C HIS A 278 0.74 1.99 33.19
N ILE A 279 2.07 2.20 33.31
CA ILE A 279 3.05 1.11 33.31
C ILE A 279 2.79 0.15 34.47
N LYS A 280 2.52 0.67 35.67
CA LYS A 280 2.20 -0.15 36.86
C LYS A 280 0.92 -0.96 36.68
N ALA A 281 -0.08 -0.40 36.01
CA ALA A 281 -1.32 -1.10 35.71
C ALA A 281 -1.09 -2.26 34.71
N MET A 282 -0.32 -2.03 33.64
CA MET A 282 0.08 -3.08 32.71
C MET A 282 0.92 -4.18 33.39
N ALA A 283 1.90 -3.79 34.20
CA ALA A 283 2.77 -4.70 34.94
C ALA A 283 2.01 -5.68 35.82
N ARG A 284 0.95 -5.21 36.50
CA ARG A 284 0.09 -6.07 37.33
C ARG A 284 -0.61 -7.16 36.52
N VAL A 285 -1.05 -6.86 35.30
CA VAL A 285 -1.81 -7.78 34.45
C VAL A 285 -0.90 -8.86 33.85
N ILE A 286 0.28 -8.48 33.37
CA ILE A 286 1.15 -9.40 32.62
C ILE A 286 2.15 -10.17 33.50
N LYS A 287 2.31 -9.80 34.78
CA LYS A 287 3.27 -10.44 35.70
C LYS A 287 3.05 -11.96 35.75
N GLY A 288 4.11 -12.72 35.46
CA GLY A 288 4.10 -14.19 35.50
C GLY A 288 3.35 -14.85 34.35
N LYS A 289 2.88 -14.10 33.36
CA LYS A 289 2.22 -14.64 32.16
C LYS A 289 3.25 -14.96 31.08
N LYS A 290 3.00 -16.04 30.34
CA LYS A 290 3.81 -16.44 29.17
C LYS A 290 3.30 -15.76 27.90
N ILE A 291 4.22 -15.54 26.97
CA ILE A 291 3.93 -15.06 25.60
C ILE A 291 3.17 -16.15 24.84
N VAL A 292 2.10 -15.77 24.14
CA VAL A 292 1.41 -16.64 23.17
C VAL A 292 2.21 -16.63 21.87
N ARG A 293 2.56 -17.81 21.34
CA ARG A 293 3.33 -17.93 20.09
C ARG A 293 2.41 -18.23 18.92
N PHE A 294 2.62 -17.53 17.81
CA PHE A 294 1.91 -17.74 16.56
C PHE A 294 2.87 -18.20 15.47
N LEU A 295 2.34 -18.99 14.54
CA LEU A 295 3.02 -19.26 13.28
C LEU A 295 2.64 -18.16 12.28
N PRO A 296 3.61 -17.56 11.56
CA PRO A 296 3.30 -16.59 10.52
C PRO A 296 2.37 -17.17 9.46
N LYS A 297 1.42 -16.36 8.99
CA LYS A 297 0.49 -16.71 7.92
C LYS A 297 1.22 -16.86 6.59
N TYR A 298 2.17 -15.95 6.32
CA TYR A 298 2.99 -15.97 5.12
C TYR A 298 4.26 -16.78 5.36
N THR A 299 4.54 -17.71 4.44
CA THR A 299 5.73 -18.59 4.49
C THR A 299 6.52 -18.49 3.20
N GLY A 300 7.73 -19.07 3.15
CA GLY A 300 8.60 -19.01 1.98
C GLY A 300 9.43 -17.72 1.91
N SER A 301 9.92 -17.41 0.71
CA SER A 301 10.75 -16.24 0.45
C SER A 301 9.85 -15.03 0.22
N LEU A 302 9.74 -14.16 1.24
CA LEU A 302 8.85 -12.99 1.19
C LEU A 302 9.59 -11.76 0.66
N VAL A 303 9.09 -11.20 -0.43
CA VAL A 303 9.51 -9.94 -1.07
C VAL A 303 8.38 -8.91 -0.91
N CYS A 304 8.69 -7.62 -0.81
CA CYS A 304 7.64 -6.61 -0.72
C CYS A 304 8.04 -5.26 -1.29
N SER A 305 7.04 -4.50 -1.73
CA SER A 305 7.16 -3.04 -1.91
C SER A 305 6.87 -2.34 -0.57
N ARG A 306 6.55 -1.05 -0.59
CA ARG A 306 5.94 -0.37 0.56
C ARG A 306 4.48 -0.79 0.83
N ASN A 307 3.79 -1.39 -0.15
CA ASN A 307 2.36 -1.63 -0.11
C ASN A 307 1.93 -3.10 -0.22
N GLU A 308 2.78 -3.97 -0.75
CA GLU A 308 2.36 -5.34 -1.09
C GLU A 308 3.44 -6.35 -0.76
N VAL A 309 3.05 -7.44 -0.10
CA VAL A 309 3.91 -8.61 0.16
C VAL A 309 3.58 -9.71 -0.85
N VAL A 310 4.62 -10.28 -1.44
CA VAL A 310 4.55 -11.42 -2.35
C VAL A 310 5.41 -12.54 -1.77
N GLY A 311 4.83 -13.72 -1.60
CA GLY A 311 5.53 -14.91 -1.14
C GLY A 311 5.90 -15.82 -2.29
N ILE A 312 7.18 -16.24 -2.35
CA ILE A 312 7.69 -17.18 -3.35
C ILE A 312 8.01 -18.51 -2.66
N GLY A 313 7.42 -19.60 -3.17
CA GLY A 313 7.55 -20.94 -2.59
C GLY A 313 6.67 -21.19 -1.36
N GLY A 314 6.94 -22.26 -0.62
CA GLY A 314 6.09 -22.68 0.50
C GLY A 314 4.68 -23.06 0.03
N LYS A 315 3.65 -22.48 0.66
CA LYS A 315 2.24 -22.68 0.29
C LYS A 315 1.70 -21.61 -0.68
N ASN A 316 2.56 -20.70 -1.15
CA ASN A 316 2.13 -19.62 -2.02
C ASN A 316 1.91 -20.11 -3.46
N PRO A 317 0.99 -19.47 -4.19
CA PRO A 317 0.81 -19.70 -5.63
C PRO A 317 2.07 -19.33 -6.42
N PRO A 318 2.27 -19.88 -7.63
CA PRO A 318 3.34 -19.46 -8.51
C PRO A 318 3.29 -17.95 -8.82
N VAL A 319 4.48 -17.35 -8.89
CA VAL A 319 4.67 -15.91 -9.08
C VAL A 319 5.19 -15.63 -10.48
N VAL A 320 4.49 -14.74 -11.19
CA VAL A 320 4.95 -14.20 -12.47
C VAL A 320 5.81 -12.96 -12.21
N ILE A 321 7.06 -13.02 -12.67
CA ILE A 321 8.01 -11.91 -12.66
C ILE A 321 8.05 -11.32 -14.07
N GLY A 322 7.64 -10.06 -14.21
CA GLY A 322 7.56 -9.39 -15.51
C GLY A 322 8.93 -9.00 -16.03
N GLU A 323 9.30 -9.50 -17.22
CA GLU A 323 10.64 -9.36 -17.82
C GLU A 323 10.85 -8.11 -18.69
N ARG A 324 9.80 -7.30 -18.92
CA ARG A 324 9.81 -6.31 -20.02
C ARG A 324 10.50 -5.00 -19.69
N LEU A 325 10.82 -4.74 -18.43
CA LEU A 325 11.61 -3.57 -18.00
C LEU A 325 13.10 -3.80 -18.22
N ASN A 326 13.44 -4.20 -19.46
CA ASN A 326 14.78 -4.47 -19.92
C ASN A 326 15.02 -3.72 -21.24
N PRO A 327 15.98 -2.78 -21.32
CA PRO A 327 16.25 -2.01 -22.52
C PRO A 327 16.96 -2.81 -23.62
N THR A 328 17.46 -4.01 -23.33
CA THR A 328 18.16 -4.86 -24.30
C THR A 328 17.25 -5.19 -25.48
N GLY A 329 17.65 -4.79 -26.69
CA GLY A 329 16.84 -4.98 -27.91
C GLY A 329 15.63 -4.05 -28.05
N ARG A 330 15.35 -3.17 -27.07
CA ARG A 330 14.23 -2.22 -27.07
C ARG A 330 14.69 -0.78 -27.32
N ARG A 331 14.79 -0.40 -28.60
CA ARG A 331 15.36 0.88 -29.04
C ARG A 331 14.74 2.10 -28.35
N ASP A 332 13.41 2.18 -28.27
CA ASP A 332 12.72 3.34 -27.70
C ASP A 332 12.91 3.47 -26.19
N LEU A 333 12.86 2.33 -25.48
CA LEU A 333 13.12 2.29 -24.03
C LEU A 333 14.57 2.72 -23.73
N ALA A 334 15.52 2.23 -24.53
CA ALA A 334 16.91 2.60 -24.40
C ALA A 334 17.19 4.06 -24.76
N ALA A 335 16.48 4.63 -25.74
CA ALA A 335 16.60 6.04 -26.11
C ALA A 335 16.13 6.97 -24.98
N GLN A 336 14.93 6.71 -24.41
CA GLN A 336 14.42 7.52 -23.30
C GLN A 336 15.34 7.46 -22.06
N MET A 337 15.85 6.28 -21.73
CA MET A 337 16.74 6.12 -20.58
C MET A 337 18.05 6.91 -20.74
N ARG A 338 18.63 6.96 -21.96
CA ARG A 338 19.82 7.81 -22.25
C ARG A 338 19.55 9.30 -22.02
N GLU A 339 18.32 9.74 -22.23
CA GLU A 339 17.89 11.12 -22.02
C GLU A 339 17.41 11.38 -20.57
N GLY A 340 17.51 10.39 -19.68
CA GLY A 340 17.03 10.48 -18.31
C GLY A 340 15.50 10.51 -18.18
N ARG A 341 14.77 10.07 -19.22
CA ARG A 341 13.30 9.98 -19.25
C ARG A 341 12.85 8.55 -18.96
N PHE A 342 11.85 8.40 -18.10
CA PHE A 342 11.36 7.09 -17.63
C PHE A 342 9.84 6.89 -17.85
N ASP A 343 9.24 7.65 -18.77
CA ASP A 343 7.80 7.58 -19.04
C ASP A 343 7.37 6.22 -19.62
N LEU A 344 8.13 5.70 -20.59
CA LEU A 344 7.90 4.34 -21.11
C LEU A 344 8.14 3.28 -20.04
N PHE A 345 9.10 3.50 -19.14
CA PHE A 345 9.38 2.60 -18.03
C PHE A 345 8.17 2.49 -17.09
N ARG A 346 7.54 3.63 -16.75
CA ARG A 346 6.31 3.69 -15.95
C ARG A 346 5.14 2.98 -16.61
N ARG A 347 4.89 3.25 -17.90
CA ARG A 347 3.81 2.62 -18.66
C ARG A 347 3.98 1.10 -18.77
N GLU A 348 5.19 0.65 -19.04
CA GLU A 348 5.52 -0.77 -19.10
C GLU A 348 5.37 -1.46 -17.75
N ALA A 349 5.77 -0.79 -16.65
CA ALA A 349 5.58 -1.31 -15.31
C ALA A 349 4.10 -1.50 -14.97
N LEU A 350 3.26 -0.47 -15.22
CA LEU A 350 1.82 -0.53 -15.05
C LEU A 350 1.18 -1.66 -15.86
N ALA A 351 1.48 -1.70 -17.17
CA ALA A 351 0.91 -2.69 -18.07
C ALA A 351 1.24 -4.11 -17.61
N GLN A 352 2.48 -4.38 -17.20
CA GLN A 352 2.85 -5.72 -16.72
C GLN A 352 2.09 -6.13 -15.45
N VAL A 353 1.85 -5.20 -14.53
CA VAL A 353 1.07 -5.47 -13.31
C VAL A 353 -0.40 -5.71 -13.63
N GLU A 354 -0.98 -4.92 -14.53
CA GLU A 354 -2.36 -5.13 -15.02
C GLU A 354 -2.55 -6.50 -15.68
N HIS A 355 -1.49 -7.05 -16.27
CA HIS A 355 -1.48 -8.40 -16.86
C HIS A 355 -1.03 -9.49 -15.87
N GLY A 356 -0.95 -9.18 -14.58
CA GLY A 356 -0.77 -10.15 -13.51
C GLY A 356 0.67 -10.42 -13.07
N ALA A 357 1.65 -9.63 -13.52
CA ALA A 357 2.98 -9.65 -12.92
C ALA A 357 2.91 -9.19 -11.45
N ARG A 358 3.52 -9.97 -10.55
CA ARG A 358 3.53 -9.68 -9.10
C ARG A 358 4.90 -9.25 -8.59
N VAL A 359 5.92 -9.36 -9.44
CA VAL A 359 7.25 -8.79 -9.25
C VAL A 359 7.68 -8.23 -10.60
N LEU A 360 8.42 -7.12 -10.62
CA LEU A 360 8.96 -6.56 -11.87
C LEU A 360 10.48 -6.67 -11.90
N ASP A 361 11.02 -7.29 -12.94
CA ASP A 361 12.44 -7.39 -13.20
C ASP A 361 12.96 -6.09 -13.82
N VAL A 362 13.86 -5.39 -13.14
CA VAL A 362 14.34 -4.04 -13.50
C VAL A 362 15.80 -4.12 -13.92
N ASN A 363 16.04 -3.97 -15.22
CA ASN A 363 17.37 -3.90 -15.82
C ASN A 363 17.58 -2.52 -16.45
N VAL A 364 18.76 -1.92 -16.23
CA VAL A 364 19.15 -0.62 -16.83
C VAL A 364 20.42 -0.69 -17.68
N GLY A 365 20.87 -1.89 -18.02
CA GLY A 365 22.10 -2.13 -18.75
C GLY A 365 22.05 -1.57 -20.17
N ILE A 366 22.61 -0.39 -20.37
CA ILE A 366 22.74 0.26 -21.68
C ILE A 366 24.17 0.77 -21.83
N PRO A 367 24.84 0.48 -22.95
CA PRO A 367 26.16 1.06 -23.21
C PRO A 367 26.13 2.60 -23.20
N GLY A 368 27.03 3.20 -22.42
CA GLY A 368 27.31 4.63 -22.43
C GLY A 368 26.46 5.50 -21.50
N ILE A 369 25.68 4.92 -20.59
CA ILE A 369 24.94 5.68 -19.56
C ILE A 369 25.57 5.53 -18.18
N ASP A 370 25.23 6.45 -17.28
CA ASP A 370 25.47 6.29 -15.85
C ASP A 370 24.42 5.31 -15.27
N GLU A 371 24.77 4.03 -15.22
CA GLU A 371 23.90 2.97 -14.71
C GLU A 371 23.53 3.17 -13.23
N VAL A 372 24.41 3.77 -12.43
CA VAL A 372 24.18 4.04 -10.99
C VAL A 372 23.06 5.06 -10.83
N ARG A 373 23.06 6.11 -11.65
CA ARG A 373 21.95 7.07 -11.68
C ARG A 373 20.69 6.47 -12.31
N ALA A 374 20.85 5.69 -13.37
CA ALA A 374 19.71 5.14 -14.11
C ALA A 374 18.90 4.15 -13.27
N ILE A 375 19.53 3.28 -12.49
CA ILE A 375 18.81 2.32 -11.64
C ILE A 375 18.03 3.01 -10.51
N ASP A 376 18.58 4.06 -9.90
CA ASP A 376 17.88 4.86 -8.88
C ASP A 376 16.60 5.50 -9.46
N GLN A 377 16.72 6.10 -10.65
CA GLN A 377 15.58 6.70 -11.35
C GLN A 377 14.58 5.65 -11.83
N ALA A 378 15.02 4.50 -12.32
CA ALA A 378 14.17 3.39 -12.76
C ALA A 378 13.34 2.84 -11.60
N VAL A 379 14.00 2.52 -10.47
CA VAL A 379 13.34 2.00 -9.26
C VAL A 379 12.36 3.01 -8.68
N THR A 380 12.73 4.29 -8.66
CA THR A 380 11.82 5.38 -8.24
C THR A 380 10.61 5.49 -9.18
N ALA A 381 10.84 5.37 -10.49
CA ALA A 381 9.78 5.45 -11.49
C ALA A 381 8.78 4.31 -11.33
N VAL A 382 9.23 3.06 -11.19
CA VAL A 382 8.37 1.88 -11.03
C VAL A 382 7.52 1.97 -9.76
N GLN A 383 8.13 2.28 -8.61
CA GLN A 383 7.44 2.32 -7.32
C GLN A 383 6.41 3.46 -7.22
N SER A 384 6.58 4.51 -8.03
CA SER A 384 5.63 5.63 -8.03
C SER A 384 4.35 5.38 -8.85
N VAL A 385 4.29 4.27 -9.60
CA VAL A 385 3.10 3.90 -10.39
C VAL A 385 2.59 2.49 -10.09
N THR A 386 3.39 1.64 -9.44
CA THR A 386 3.00 0.26 -9.11
C THR A 386 3.09 -0.01 -7.62
N ARG A 387 2.31 -1.00 -7.15
CA ARG A 387 2.34 -1.48 -5.77
C ARG A 387 3.15 -2.76 -5.60
N VAL A 388 3.64 -3.35 -6.69
CA VAL A 388 4.38 -4.62 -6.64
C VAL A 388 5.87 -4.41 -6.32
N PRO A 389 6.53 -5.39 -5.69
CA PRO A 389 7.99 -5.36 -5.49
C PRO A 389 8.78 -5.40 -6.80
N VAL A 390 10.05 -4.99 -6.71
CA VAL A 390 11.02 -5.04 -7.81
C VAL A 390 12.10 -6.07 -7.55
N MET A 391 12.65 -6.59 -8.66
CA MET A 391 13.85 -7.40 -8.72
C MET A 391 14.91 -6.60 -9.49
N LEU A 392 16.09 -6.43 -8.90
CA LEU A 392 17.18 -5.65 -9.47
C LEU A 392 18.07 -6.57 -10.30
N ASP A 393 18.08 -6.39 -11.62
CA ASP A 393 18.84 -7.20 -12.57
C ASP A 393 20.12 -6.47 -13.00
N THR A 394 21.21 -6.79 -12.30
CA THR A 394 22.55 -6.29 -12.60
C THR A 394 23.61 -7.13 -11.86
N ASN A 395 24.78 -7.28 -12.49
CA ASN A 395 25.95 -7.90 -11.87
C ASN A 395 26.95 -6.86 -11.31
N ASN A 396 26.68 -5.55 -11.46
CA ASN A 396 27.54 -4.49 -10.98
C ASN A 396 27.18 -4.09 -9.53
N PRO A 397 28.08 -4.28 -8.55
CA PRO A 397 27.79 -3.99 -7.14
C PRO A 397 27.42 -2.52 -6.87
N LEU A 398 27.98 -1.57 -7.62
CA LEU A 398 27.70 -0.14 -7.43
C LEU A 398 26.27 0.22 -7.89
N VAL A 399 25.85 -0.34 -9.02
CA VAL A 399 24.49 -0.19 -9.56
C VAL A 399 23.51 -0.89 -8.62
N LEU A 400 23.86 -2.08 -8.15
CA LEU A 400 23.03 -2.82 -7.22
C LEU A 400 22.80 -2.06 -5.90
N GLU A 401 23.87 -1.52 -5.30
CA GLU A 401 23.77 -0.74 -4.07
C GLU A 401 22.89 0.51 -4.26
N ALA A 402 22.99 1.20 -5.39
CA ALA A 402 22.13 2.34 -5.71
C ALA A 402 20.65 1.94 -5.80
N GLY A 403 20.33 0.84 -6.49
CA GLY A 403 18.97 0.29 -6.53
C GLY A 403 18.43 -0.12 -5.15
N LEU A 404 19.28 -0.71 -4.30
CA LEU A 404 18.92 -1.12 -2.92
C LEU A 404 18.61 0.08 -2.00
N LYS A 405 19.32 1.21 -2.20
CA LYS A 405 19.06 2.50 -1.51
C LYS A 405 17.78 3.19 -2.03
N ALA A 406 17.49 3.05 -3.32
CA ALA A 406 16.30 3.62 -3.95
C ALA A 406 15.01 2.88 -3.58
N ALA A 407 15.08 1.56 -3.41
CA ALA A 407 13.92 0.74 -3.08
C ALA A 407 13.36 1.02 -1.68
N GLU A 408 12.05 1.18 -1.56
CA GLU A 408 11.34 1.37 -0.30
C GLU A 408 11.11 0.04 0.43
N GLY A 409 10.87 -1.03 -0.33
CA GLY A 409 10.58 -2.36 0.20
C GLY A 409 11.78 -3.31 0.32
N ARG A 410 11.48 -4.59 0.49
CA ARG A 410 12.43 -5.71 0.46
C ARG A 410 12.45 -6.29 -0.95
N VAL A 411 13.56 -6.12 -1.67
CA VAL A 411 13.70 -6.48 -3.09
C VAL A 411 14.44 -7.80 -3.30
N ILE A 412 14.44 -8.29 -4.54
CA ILE A 412 15.25 -9.43 -5.00
C ILE A 412 16.47 -8.92 -5.77
N ILE A 413 17.63 -9.49 -5.50
CA ILE A 413 18.86 -9.29 -6.28
C ILE A 413 18.94 -10.41 -7.33
N ASN A 414 18.94 -10.03 -8.59
CA ASN A 414 19.19 -10.90 -9.74
C ASN A 414 20.57 -10.51 -10.32
N SER A 415 21.65 -11.20 -10.00
CA SER A 415 21.75 -12.46 -9.24
C SER A 415 23.12 -12.64 -8.59
N VAL A 416 23.28 -13.72 -7.83
CA VAL A 416 24.55 -14.29 -7.40
C VAL A 416 24.72 -15.68 -8.04
N ASN A 417 25.94 -16.21 -8.09
CA ASN A 417 26.21 -17.54 -8.62
C ASN A 417 27.19 -18.32 -7.72
N GLY A 418 27.55 -19.54 -8.11
CA GLY A 418 28.45 -20.42 -7.36
C GLY A 418 29.92 -19.99 -7.36
N GLU A 419 30.31 -19.00 -8.16
CA GLU A 419 31.69 -18.50 -8.17
C GLU A 419 32.00 -17.76 -6.87
N LYS A 420 33.18 -18.04 -6.30
CA LYS A 420 33.59 -17.44 -5.02
C LYS A 420 33.58 -15.91 -5.07
N GLY A 421 34.08 -15.32 -6.15
CA GLY A 421 34.14 -13.87 -6.31
C GLY A 421 32.76 -13.21 -6.46
N SER A 422 31.76 -13.93 -6.98
CA SER A 422 30.37 -13.44 -7.06
C SER A 422 29.75 -13.36 -5.67
N LEU A 423 29.88 -14.45 -4.89
CA LEU A 423 29.39 -14.53 -3.51
C LEU A 423 30.01 -13.44 -2.61
N GLU A 424 31.33 -13.25 -2.67
CA GLU A 424 32.05 -12.26 -1.87
C GLU A 424 31.60 -10.82 -2.15
N ARG A 425 31.19 -10.51 -3.39
CA ARG A 425 30.71 -9.17 -3.76
C ARG A 425 29.25 -8.93 -3.40
N ILE A 426 28.38 -9.92 -3.56
CA ILE A 426 26.91 -9.73 -3.51
C ILE A 426 26.33 -10.02 -2.12
N LEU A 427 26.83 -11.02 -1.39
CA LEU A 427 26.30 -11.38 -0.06
C LEU A 427 26.36 -10.23 0.96
N PRO A 428 27.43 -9.41 1.02
CA PRO A 428 27.47 -8.26 1.94
C PRO A 428 26.34 -7.24 1.66
N LEU A 429 26.05 -6.98 0.38
CA LEU A 429 24.96 -6.07 -0.01
C LEU A 429 23.59 -6.65 0.37
N ALA A 430 23.37 -7.93 0.10
CA ALA A 430 22.12 -8.60 0.47
C ALA A 430 21.88 -8.56 1.98
N LYS A 431 22.92 -8.77 2.80
CA LYS A 431 22.87 -8.68 4.25
C LYS A 431 22.62 -7.25 4.74
N LYS A 432 23.36 -6.28 4.21
CA LYS A 432 23.26 -4.86 4.60
C LYS A 432 21.86 -4.30 4.34
N TYR A 433 21.25 -4.65 3.21
CA TYR A 433 19.95 -4.11 2.79
C TYR A 433 18.77 -5.07 3.02
N GLY A 434 19.02 -6.25 3.58
CA GLY A 434 17.99 -7.26 3.88
C GLY A 434 17.29 -7.84 2.65
N ALA A 435 17.96 -7.89 1.50
CA ALA A 435 17.40 -8.32 0.22
C ALA A 435 17.32 -9.85 0.07
N LEU A 436 16.46 -10.32 -0.84
CA LEU A 436 16.49 -11.70 -1.33
C LEU A 436 17.53 -11.85 -2.43
N LEU A 437 17.95 -13.09 -2.69
CA LEU A 437 18.97 -13.46 -3.67
C LEU A 437 18.42 -14.49 -4.64
N ILE A 438 18.62 -14.29 -5.93
CA ILE A 438 18.58 -15.37 -6.93
C ILE A 438 19.98 -15.96 -7.03
N GLY A 439 20.13 -17.25 -6.71
CA GLY A 439 21.35 -18.02 -6.90
C GLY A 439 21.30 -18.84 -8.20
N LEU A 440 22.09 -18.46 -9.19
CA LEU A 440 22.24 -19.19 -10.45
C LEU A 440 23.12 -20.42 -10.26
N THR A 441 22.71 -21.59 -10.74
CA THR A 441 23.51 -22.82 -10.61
C THR A 441 24.60 -22.93 -11.68
N LEU A 442 25.53 -21.98 -11.66
CA LEU A 442 26.76 -21.98 -12.44
C LEU A 442 27.94 -21.63 -11.52
N ASP A 443 29.12 -22.14 -11.83
CA ASP A 443 30.37 -21.86 -11.12
C ASP A 443 31.52 -21.58 -12.11
N GLU A 444 32.77 -21.61 -11.65
CA GLU A 444 33.95 -21.35 -12.50
C GLU A 444 34.10 -22.36 -13.66
N LYS A 445 33.43 -23.51 -13.60
CA LYS A 445 33.40 -24.52 -14.67
C LYS A 445 32.20 -24.34 -15.61
N GLY A 446 31.40 -23.30 -15.41
CA GLY A 446 30.20 -23.00 -16.18
C GLY A 446 28.95 -23.71 -15.64
N ILE A 447 27.99 -23.96 -16.52
CA ILE A 447 26.70 -24.56 -16.18
C ILE A 447 26.81 -26.09 -16.24
N PRO A 448 26.55 -26.82 -15.16
CA PRO A 448 26.54 -28.28 -15.22
C PRO A 448 25.45 -28.80 -16.17
N THR A 449 25.79 -29.83 -16.94
CA THR A 449 24.86 -30.50 -17.86
C THR A 449 23.85 -31.38 -17.14
N SER A 450 24.12 -31.85 -15.92
CA SER A 450 23.16 -32.65 -15.16
C SER A 450 22.40 -31.83 -14.12
N GLY A 451 21.13 -32.18 -13.89
CA GLY A 451 20.30 -31.62 -12.84
C GLY A 451 20.89 -31.85 -11.45
N LYS A 452 21.51 -33.02 -11.24
CA LYS A 452 22.31 -33.32 -10.03
C LYS A 452 23.54 -32.42 -9.88
N GLY A 453 24.20 -32.05 -10.97
CA GLY A 453 25.31 -31.10 -10.95
C GLY A 453 24.86 -29.71 -10.51
N ARG A 454 23.77 -29.22 -11.11
CA ARG A 454 23.14 -27.94 -10.74
C ARG A 454 22.69 -27.91 -9.28
N PHE A 455 22.11 -29.01 -8.80
CA PHE A 455 21.75 -29.21 -7.40
C PHE A 455 22.95 -29.05 -6.44
N LYS A 456 24.12 -29.62 -6.78
CA LYS A 456 25.34 -29.47 -5.95
C LYS A 456 25.81 -28.02 -5.86
N ILE A 457 25.70 -27.25 -6.95
CA ILE A 457 26.01 -25.82 -6.90
C ILE A 457 25.02 -25.08 -6.00
N ALA A 458 23.72 -25.40 -6.10
CA ALA A 458 22.70 -24.83 -5.22
C ALA A 458 22.99 -25.11 -3.72
N GLU A 459 23.47 -26.31 -3.38
CA GLU A 459 23.95 -26.64 -2.02
C GLU A 459 25.12 -25.76 -1.59
N GLY A 460 26.08 -25.52 -2.47
CA GLY A 460 27.23 -24.65 -2.23
C GLY A 460 26.81 -23.19 -1.96
N ILE A 461 25.91 -22.65 -2.79
CA ILE A 461 25.37 -21.30 -2.63
C ILE A 461 24.61 -21.19 -1.31
N LEU A 462 23.74 -22.16 -0.99
CA LEU A 462 23.01 -22.18 0.28
C LEU A 462 23.95 -22.14 1.48
N LYS A 463 25.02 -22.95 1.45
CA LYS A 463 26.04 -22.95 2.51
C LYS A 463 26.67 -21.57 2.68
N ALA A 464 27.09 -20.92 1.59
CA ALA A 464 27.69 -19.59 1.63
C ALA A 464 26.71 -18.52 2.16
N VAL A 465 25.44 -18.57 1.79
CA VAL A 465 24.39 -17.68 2.29
C VAL A 465 24.22 -17.82 3.80
N VAL A 466 24.14 -19.05 4.31
CA VAL A 466 24.02 -19.31 5.75
C VAL A 466 25.27 -18.87 6.52
N GLU A 467 26.46 -19.13 5.98
CA GLU A 467 27.74 -18.69 6.58
C GLU A 467 27.86 -17.15 6.63
N ALA A 468 27.29 -16.43 5.66
CA ALA A 468 27.19 -14.97 5.71
C ALA A 468 26.20 -14.45 6.78
N GLY A 469 25.42 -15.34 7.41
CA GLY A 469 24.41 -15.01 8.41
C GLY A 469 23.06 -14.60 7.84
N LEU A 470 22.80 -14.92 6.56
CA LEU A 470 21.49 -14.74 5.94
C LEU A 470 20.62 -15.97 6.19
N PRO A 471 19.33 -15.80 6.48
CA PRO A 471 18.43 -16.93 6.66
C PRO A 471 18.15 -17.61 5.32
N THR A 472 17.91 -18.93 5.34
CA THR A 472 17.73 -19.76 4.14
C THR A 472 16.60 -19.28 3.23
N TYR A 473 15.52 -18.74 3.80
CA TYR A 473 14.40 -18.15 3.05
C TYR A 473 14.79 -16.85 2.30
N SER A 474 16.03 -16.38 2.42
CA SER A 474 16.54 -15.28 1.60
C SER A 474 17.02 -15.73 0.23
N LEU A 475 17.15 -17.04 -0.01
CA LEU A 475 17.69 -17.62 -1.24
C LEU A 475 16.58 -18.26 -2.08
N ILE A 476 16.55 -17.88 -3.36
CA ILE A 476 15.76 -18.47 -4.42
C ILE A 476 16.77 -19.03 -5.44
N ILE A 477 16.59 -20.26 -5.90
CA ILE A 477 17.55 -20.88 -6.84
C ILE A 477 17.00 -20.84 -8.27
N ASP A 478 17.82 -20.36 -9.19
CA ASP A 478 17.61 -20.55 -10.62
C ASP A 478 18.52 -21.67 -11.13
N PRO A 479 17.96 -22.87 -11.43
CA PRO A 479 18.75 -23.97 -11.98
C PRO A 479 19.17 -23.77 -13.45
N LEU A 480 18.86 -22.62 -14.04
CA LEU A 480 19.15 -22.18 -15.40
C LEU A 480 18.41 -22.98 -16.46
N THR A 481 17.85 -22.29 -17.45
CA THR A 481 17.24 -22.93 -18.62
C THR A 481 18.12 -22.66 -19.84
N LEU A 482 18.47 -23.71 -20.59
CA LEU A 482 19.21 -23.59 -21.86
C LEU A 482 18.29 -23.90 -23.05
N ALA A 483 18.68 -23.41 -24.23
CA ALA A 483 17.94 -23.59 -25.46
C ALA A 483 18.00 -25.04 -25.96
N VAL A 484 16.84 -25.69 -26.13
CA VAL A 484 16.77 -27.09 -26.58
C VAL A 484 17.24 -27.29 -28.02
N SER A 485 17.33 -26.21 -28.80
CA SER A 485 17.91 -26.20 -30.15
C SER A 485 19.40 -26.50 -30.16
N ALA A 486 20.12 -26.03 -29.14
CA ALA A 486 21.55 -26.26 -28.99
C ALA A 486 21.83 -27.48 -28.10
N GLU A 487 21.00 -27.70 -27.08
CA GLU A 487 21.25 -28.68 -26.02
C GLU A 487 19.98 -29.50 -25.70
N PRO A 488 19.67 -30.57 -26.46
CA PRO A 488 18.35 -31.22 -26.43
C PRO A 488 17.90 -31.79 -25.08
N ASN A 489 18.84 -32.24 -24.25
CA ASN A 489 18.53 -32.87 -22.96
C ASN A 489 18.39 -31.85 -21.81
N GLN A 490 18.83 -30.60 -22.00
CA GLN A 490 18.95 -29.65 -20.88
C GLN A 490 17.62 -29.19 -20.29
N ALA A 491 16.51 -29.28 -21.04
CA ALA A 491 15.19 -28.97 -20.50
C ALA A 491 14.81 -29.93 -19.36
N LEU A 492 15.00 -31.25 -19.57
CA LEU A 492 14.71 -32.25 -18.54
C LEU A 492 15.66 -32.14 -17.34
N GLU A 493 16.92 -31.83 -17.58
CA GLU A 493 17.92 -31.63 -16.51
C GLU A 493 17.59 -30.40 -15.65
N SER A 494 17.02 -29.34 -16.25
CA SER A 494 16.51 -28.18 -15.52
C SER A 494 15.33 -28.56 -14.62
N LEU A 495 14.41 -29.39 -15.12
CA LEU A 495 13.26 -29.89 -14.35
C LEU A 495 13.70 -30.84 -13.21
N GLU A 496 14.68 -31.71 -13.46
CA GLU A 496 15.27 -32.56 -12.42
C GLU A 496 15.88 -31.70 -11.30
N ALA A 497 16.65 -30.68 -11.66
CA ALA A 497 17.24 -29.75 -10.69
C ALA A 497 16.18 -29.04 -9.85
N VAL A 498 15.12 -28.49 -10.48
CA VAL A 498 13.97 -27.88 -9.77
C VAL A 498 13.41 -28.87 -8.74
N SER A 499 13.13 -30.11 -9.16
CA SER A 499 12.57 -31.14 -8.27
C SER A 499 13.50 -31.49 -7.11
N LEU A 500 14.81 -31.62 -7.37
CA LEU A 500 15.82 -31.94 -6.36
C LEU A 500 15.98 -30.82 -5.34
N ILE A 501 16.10 -29.57 -5.80
CA ILE A 501 16.21 -28.38 -4.93
C ILE A 501 15.00 -28.32 -4.01
N LYS A 502 13.80 -28.50 -4.57
CA LYS A 502 12.54 -28.49 -3.82
C LYS A 502 12.49 -29.57 -2.74
N LYS A 503 12.76 -30.82 -3.12
CA LYS A 503 12.61 -31.98 -2.22
C LYS A 503 13.72 -32.08 -1.17
N LYS A 504 14.94 -31.66 -1.49
CA LYS A 504 16.11 -31.88 -0.61
C LYS A 504 16.56 -30.63 0.13
N LEU A 505 16.42 -29.44 -0.46
CA LEU A 505 16.82 -28.17 0.19
C LEU A 505 15.63 -27.38 0.71
N GLY A 506 14.42 -27.64 0.22
CA GLY A 506 13.22 -26.90 0.63
C GLY A 506 13.22 -25.43 0.19
N LEU A 507 14.10 -25.04 -0.73
CA LEU A 507 14.24 -23.66 -1.21
C LEU A 507 13.20 -23.32 -2.27
N ALA A 508 12.96 -22.02 -2.43
CA ALA A 508 12.22 -21.47 -3.57
C ALA A 508 13.01 -21.62 -4.87
N THR A 509 12.31 -21.78 -5.99
CA THR A 509 12.91 -21.90 -7.33
C THR A 509 12.29 -20.92 -8.33
N VAL A 510 13.15 -20.40 -9.21
CA VAL A 510 12.79 -19.48 -10.30
C VAL A 510 13.42 -19.94 -11.61
N LEU A 511 12.80 -19.62 -12.75
CA LEU A 511 13.38 -19.88 -14.07
C LEU A 511 13.05 -18.76 -15.06
N GLY A 512 14.03 -18.38 -15.88
CA GLY A 512 13.80 -17.71 -17.17
C GLY A 512 13.27 -18.69 -18.22
N VAL A 513 11.94 -18.87 -18.26
CA VAL A 513 11.27 -19.88 -19.10
C VAL A 513 11.50 -19.64 -20.58
N SER A 514 11.54 -18.37 -21.01
CA SER A 514 11.71 -17.96 -22.40
C SER A 514 13.00 -18.46 -23.07
N ASN A 515 14.01 -18.85 -22.29
CA ASN A 515 15.31 -19.32 -22.79
C ASN A 515 15.23 -20.70 -23.44
N VAL A 516 14.27 -21.55 -23.05
CA VAL A 516 14.14 -22.93 -23.54
C VAL A 516 13.98 -23.00 -25.06
N SER A 517 13.31 -22.01 -25.65
CA SER A 517 12.87 -22.00 -27.04
C SER A 517 13.76 -21.19 -27.98
N PHE A 518 14.88 -20.65 -27.50
CA PHE A 518 15.72 -19.76 -28.32
C PHE A 518 16.17 -20.45 -29.63
N GLY A 519 16.08 -19.74 -30.74
CA GLY A 519 16.46 -20.25 -32.07
C GLY A 519 15.43 -21.16 -32.75
N LEU A 520 14.23 -21.35 -32.20
CA LEU A 520 13.18 -22.21 -32.79
C LEU A 520 11.95 -21.41 -33.27
N PRO A 521 11.21 -21.90 -34.28
CA PRO A 521 9.93 -21.33 -34.66
C PRO A 521 8.84 -21.66 -33.62
N ARG A 522 7.76 -20.87 -33.58
CA ARG A 522 6.63 -21.06 -32.64
C ARG A 522 7.06 -21.21 -31.18
N ARG A 523 8.04 -20.40 -30.76
CA ARG A 523 8.64 -20.39 -29.41
C ARG A 523 7.64 -20.45 -28.27
N GLU A 524 6.53 -19.73 -28.44
CA GLU A 524 5.44 -19.66 -27.47
C GLU A 524 4.92 -21.04 -27.06
N LEU A 525 4.67 -21.94 -28.02
CA LEU A 525 4.18 -23.28 -27.70
C LEU A 525 5.17 -24.06 -26.83
N ILE A 526 6.46 -23.95 -27.13
CA ILE A 526 7.52 -24.60 -26.36
C ILE A 526 7.60 -23.99 -24.95
N ASN A 527 7.52 -22.66 -24.84
CA ASN A 527 7.52 -21.96 -23.56
C ASN A 527 6.31 -22.38 -22.70
N TYR A 528 5.12 -22.48 -23.28
CA TYR A 528 3.89 -22.90 -22.58
C TYR A 528 4.00 -24.33 -22.06
N SER A 529 4.42 -25.27 -22.91
CA SER A 529 4.62 -26.66 -22.51
C SER A 529 5.69 -26.79 -21.43
N PHE A 530 6.83 -26.11 -21.58
CA PHE A 530 7.91 -26.15 -20.60
C PHE A 530 7.50 -25.51 -19.27
N LEU A 531 6.78 -24.39 -19.29
CA LEU A 531 6.24 -23.75 -18.09
C LEU A 531 5.33 -24.70 -17.31
N ALA A 532 4.37 -25.34 -17.98
CA ALA A 532 3.47 -26.31 -17.34
C ALA A 532 4.26 -27.48 -16.70
N MET A 533 5.26 -28.01 -17.41
CA MET A 533 6.15 -29.06 -16.89
C MET A 533 6.98 -28.57 -15.69
N ALA A 534 7.51 -27.35 -15.72
CA ALA A 534 8.30 -26.76 -14.66
C ALA A 534 7.48 -26.50 -13.40
N LEU A 535 6.29 -25.91 -13.55
CA LEU A 535 5.35 -25.71 -12.44
C LEU A 535 4.93 -27.06 -11.83
N GLY A 536 4.68 -28.08 -12.66
CA GLY A 536 4.40 -29.45 -12.20
C GLY A 536 5.56 -30.10 -11.43
N ASN A 537 6.81 -29.76 -11.77
CA ASN A 537 8.01 -30.23 -11.05
C ASN A 537 8.36 -29.41 -9.80
N GLY A 538 7.61 -28.34 -9.53
CA GLY A 538 7.73 -27.57 -8.30
C GLY A 538 8.29 -26.15 -8.45
N LEU A 539 8.35 -25.60 -9.67
CA LEU A 539 8.70 -24.18 -9.88
C LEU A 539 7.74 -23.26 -9.10
N ASP A 540 8.26 -22.22 -8.44
CA ASP A 540 7.41 -21.24 -7.72
C ASP A 540 7.42 -19.85 -8.33
N ALA A 541 8.44 -19.49 -9.10
CA ALA A 541 8.49 -18.21 -9.80
C ALA A 541 8.98 -18.41 -11.23
N ALA A 542 8.54 -17.54 -12.13
CA ALA A 542 9.02 -17.58 -13.50
C ALA A 542 9.17 -16.16 -14.04
N ILE A 543 10.27 -15.91 -14.73
CA ILE A 543 10.54 -14.65 -15.44
C ILE A 543 9.94 -14.80 -16.83
N LEU A 544 8.89 -14.03 -17.11
CA LEU A 544 8.02 -14.18 -18.28
C LEU A 544 7.61 -12.81 -18.83
N ASN A 545 7.12 -12.81 -20.07
CA ASN A 545 6.24 -11.76 -20.57
C ASN A 545 4.80 -11.99 -20.06
N PRO A 546 4.25 -11.12 -19.17
CA PRO A 546 2.91 -11.31 -18.63
C PRO A 546 1.79 -11.07 -19.64
N PHE A 547 2.06 -10.47 -20.81
CA PHE A 547 1.04 -10.21 -21.83
C PHE A 547 0.52 -11.47 -22.53
N SER A 548 1.17 -12.61 -22.34
CA SER A 548 0.67 -13.89 -22.85
C SER A 548 -0.46 -14.39 -21.96
N GLN A 549 -1.70 -14.31 -22.45
CA GLN A 549 -2.88 -14.83 -21.74
C GLN A 549 -2.70 -16.31 -21.39
N ILE A 550 -2.28 -17.13 -22.36
CA ILE A 550 -2.03 -18.57 -22.17
C ILE A 550 -1.04 -18.84 -21.04
N THR A 551 0.02 -18.03 -20.92
CA THR A 551 1.00 -18.15 -19.82
C THR A 551 0.33 -17.93 -18.46
N MET A 552 -0.53 -16.90 -18.36
CA MET A 552 -1.28 -16.60 -17.15
C MET A 552 -2.32 -17.67 -16.83
N ASP A 553 -2.95 -18.25 -17.86
CA ASP A 553 -3.96 -19.31 -17.71
C ASP A 553 -3.32 -20.61 -17.24
N ILE A 554 -2.11 -20.93 -17.72
CA ILE A 554 -1.31 -22.06 -17.22
C ILE A 554 -0.96 -21.84 -15.76
N CYS A 555 -0.47 -20.67 -15.37
CA CYS A 555 -0.15 -20.36 -13.97
C CYS A 555 -1.39 -20.50 -13.07
N THR A 556 -2.54 -19.97 -13.49
CA THR A 556 -3.80 -20.05 -12.75
C THR A 556 -4.29 -21.49 -12.63
N SER A 557 -4.30 -22.23 -13.74
CA SER A 557 -4.72 -23.64 -13.80
C SER A 557 -3.83 -24.52 -12.92
N VAL A 558 -2.51 -24.34 -12.96
CA VAL A 558 -1.60 -25.11 -12.12
C VAL A 558 -1.75 -24.74 -10.64
N THR A 559 -2.05 -23.48 -10.31
CA THR A 559 -2.37 -23.07 -8.93
C THR A 559 -3.57 -23.87 -8.38
N LEU A 560 -4.63 -24.01 -9.18
CA LEU A 560 -5.79 -24.84 -8.86
C LEU A 560 -5.39 -26.32 -8.70
N LEU A 561 -4.67 -26.88 -9.67
CA LEU A 561 -4.26 -28.30 -9.66
C LEU A 561 -3.33 -28.64 -8.49
N ARG A 562 -2.58 -27.67 -7.95
CA ARG A 562 -1.74 -27.82 -6.74
C ARG A 562 -2.51 -27.64 -5.43
N GLY A 563 -3.82 -27.39 -5.48
CA GLY A 563 -4.65 -27.14 -4.30
C GLY A 563 -4.33 -25.81 -3.60
N GLN A 564 -3.75 -24.86 -4.33
CA GLN A 564 -3.35 -23.53 -3.83
C GLN A 564 -4.40 -22.45 -4.14
N ASP A 565 -5.56 -22.85 -4.66
CA ASP A 565 -6.72 -22.01 -4.95
C ASP A 565 -7.95 -22.54 -4.20
N PRO A 566 -8.12 -22.20 -2.90
CA PRO A 566 -9.25 -22.65 -2.11
C PRO A 566 -10.58 -22.27 -2.76
N GLY A 567 -11.46 -23.25 -2.97
CA GLY A 567 -12.75 -23.02 -3.63
C GLY A 567 -12.67 -22.69 -5.12
N ALA A 568 -11.50 -22.87 -5.76
CA ALA A 568 -11.25 -22.51 -7.15
C ALA A 568 -11.52 -21.02 -7.47
N GLN A 569 -11.42 -20.14 -6.46
CA GLN A 569 -11.83 -18.75 -6.58
C GLN A 569 -11.04 -18.01 -7.68
N ARG A 570 -9.70 -18.12 -7.67
CA ARG A 570 -8.85 -17.43 -8.67
C ARG A 570 -9.10 -17.96 -10.07
N TYR A 571 -9.29 -19.27 -10.20
CA TYR A 571 -9.61 -19.89 -11.47
C TYR A 571 -10.96 -19.41 -12.00
N ILE A 572 -12.00 -19.38 -11.16
CA ILE A 572 -13.33 -18.88 -11.53
C ILE A 572 -13.27 -17.40 -11.92
N GLU A 573 -12.63 -16.54 -11.12
CA GLU A 573 -12.45 -15.12 -11.43
C GLU A 573 -11.73 -14.91 -12.77
N ARG A 574 -10.67 -15.69 -13.04
CA ARG A 574 -9.94 -15.66 -14.32
C ARG A 574 -10.83 -16.07 -15.49
N CYS A 575 -11.67 -17.09 -15.30
CA CYS A 575 -12.61 -17.56 -16.33
C CYS A 575 -13.83 -16.66 -16.50
N GLN A 576 -14.24 -15.86 -15.51
CA GLN A 576 -15.40 -14.96 -15.62
C GLN A 576 -15.19 -13.84 -16.66
N GLY A 577 -13.94 -13.52 -16.98
CA GLY A 577 -13.58 -12.64 -18.11
C GLY A 577 -13.66 -13.31 -19.49
N GLU A 578 -13.77 -14.64 -19.54
CA GLU A 578 -13.83 -15.41 -20.78
C GLU A 578 -15.22 -16.06 -20.91
N LYS A 579 -16.03 -15.65 -21.90
CA LYS A 579 -17.24 -16.39 -22.27
C LYS A 579 -16.80 -17.79 -22.74
N ILE A 580 -16.79 -18.77 -21.84
CA ILE A 580 -16.59 -20.18 -22.16
C ILE A 580 -17.73 -20.57 -23.11
N PRO A 581 -17.46 -20.94 -24.38
CA PRO A 581 -18.50 -21.50 -25.22
C PRO A 581 -18.99 -22.79 -24.55
N PRO A 582 -20.30 -22.99 -24.33
CA PRO A 582 -20.78 -24.23 -23.74
C PRO A 582 -20.31 -25.42 -24.60
N ALA A 583 -19.87 -26.48 -23.93
CA ALA A 583 -19.55 -27.74 -24.58
C ALA A 583 -20.73 -28.19 -25.47
N VAL A 584 -20.44 -28.42 -26.75
CA VAL A 584 -21.42 -28.78 -27.78
C VAL A 584 -21.98 -30.18 -27.47
N PHE A 585 -23.18 -30.22 -26.87
CA PHE A 585 -24.09 -31.35 -27.02
C PHE A 585 -25.09 -31.04 -28.12
N PRO A 586 -25.34 -31.96 -29.07
CA PRO A 586 -26.29 -31.72 -30.13
C PRO A 586 -27.70 -31.84 -29.56
N ARG A 587 -28.39 -30.71 -29.41
CA ARG A 587 -29.86 -30.71 -29.48
C ARG A 587 -30.36 -29.50 -30.25
N ALA A 588 -31.21 -29.85 -31.19
CA ALA A 588 -31.75 -29.03 -32.25
C ALA A 588 -32.76 -27.98 -31.75
N VAL A 589 -32.67 -26.81 -32.38
CA VAL A 589 -33.75 -25.91 -32.80
C VAL A 589 -34.73 -25.44 -31.71
N GLU A 590 -34.57 -24.17 -31.29
CA GLU A 590 -35.63 -23.15 -31.40
C GLU A 590 -35.09 -21.71 -31.17
N ARG A 591 -34.90 -21.03 -32.31
CA ARG A 591 -35.08 -19.60 -32.69
C ARG A 591 -34.26 -18.44 -32.06
N GLU A 592 -33.63 -17.76 -33.02
CA GLU A 592 -33.08 -16.40 -33.09
C GLU A 592 -34.00 -15.29 -32.55
N MET A 593 -33.45 -14.44 -31.66
CA MET A 593 -33.45 -12.97 -31.71
C MET A 593 -32.76 -12.44 -30.43
N ALA A 594 -31.46 -12.66 -30.27
CA ALA A 594 -30.67 -12.12 -29.17
C ALA A 594 -29.25 -11.81 -29.66
N ASP A 595 -28.94 -10.53 -29.90
CA ASP A 595 -27.52 -10.09 -29.99
C ASP A 595 -27.36 -8.56 -29.82
N VAL A 596 -28.21 -7.74 -30.45
CA VAL A 596 -27.92 -6.27 -30.54
C VAL A 596 -28.19 -5.51 -29.24
N GLY A 597 -29.25 -5.85 -28.49
CA GLY A 597 -29.55 -5.21 -27.20
C GLY A 597 -28.49 -5.46 -26.13
N GLU A 598 -27.95 -6.69 -26.08
CA GLU A 598 -26.87 -7.05 -25.13
C GLU A 598 -25.56 -6.35 -25.52
N GLN A 599 -25.28 -6.21 -26.82
CA GLN A 599 -24.12 -5.44 -27.32
C GLN A 599 -24.24 -3.96 -26.96
N LEU A 600 -25.44 -3.37 -27.06
CA LEU A 600 -25.70 -1.99 -26.63
C LEU A 600 -25.45 -1.78 -25.13
N TYR A 601 -25.93 -2.70 -24.30
CA TYR A 601 -25.67 -2.68 -22.85
C TYR A 601 -24.17 -2.74 -22.56
N LYS A 602 -23.46 -3.67 -23.20
CA LYS A 602 -22.02 -3.88 -23.00
C LYS A 602 -21.18 -2.69 -23.47
N ALA A 603 -21.53 -2.10 -24.61
CA ALA A 603 -20.84 -0.92 -25.13
C ALA A 603 -20.90 0.27 -24.15
N VAL A 604 -22.05 0.51 -23.52
CA VAL A 604 -22.19 1.55 -22.49
C VAL A 604 -21.44 1.17 -21.20
N LEU A 605 -21.49 -0.09 -20.78
CA LEU A 605 -20.81 -0.59 -19.57
C LEU A 605 -19.28 -0.48 -19.67
N GLU A 606 -18.70 -0.72 -20.85
CA GLU A 606 -17.25 -0.70 -21.11
C GLU A 606 -16.74 0.66 -21.62
N GLY A 607 -17.65 1.62 -21.89
CA GLY A 607 -17.29 2.91 -22.45
C GLY A 607 -16.76 2.84 -23.89
N ASP A 608 -17.36 1.99 -24.72
CA ASP A 608 -17.02 1.85 -26.14
C ASP A 608 -17.72 2.92 -27.00
N GLU A 609 -17.09 4.10 -27.07
CA GLU A 609 -17.53 5.23 -27.89
C GLU A 609 -17.54 4.93 -29.40
N THR A 610 -16.79 3.92 -29.86
CA THR A 610 -16.64 3.62 -31.29
C THR A 610 -17.79 2.75 -31.79
N SER A 611 -18.15 1.72 -31.02
CA SER A 611 -19.18 0.77 -31.42
C SER A 611 -20.60 1.24 -31.12
N ILE A 612 -20.79 2.14 -30.14
CA ILE A 612 -22.14 2.55 -29.68
C ILE A 612 -23.00 3.12 -30.81
N VAL A 613 -22.42 3.89 -31.74
CA VAL A 613 -23.16 4.47 -32.88
C VAL A 613 -23.62 3.39 -33.85
N LEU A 614 -22.73 2.47 -34.22
CA LEU A 614 -23.04 1.35 -35.13
C LEU A 614 -24.09 0.41 -34.53
N LEU A 615 -24.02 0.18 -33.22
CA LEU A 615 -24.97 -0.69 -32.51
C LEU A 615 -26.35 -0.05 -32.39
N VAL A 616 -26.41 1.27 -32.17
CA VAL A 616 -27.68 2.01 -32.20
C VAL A 616 -28.29 1.96 -33.60
N GLU A 617 -27.51 2.15 -34.65
CA GLU A 617 -28.00 2.06 -36.04
C GLU A 617 -28.52 0.66 -36.37
N LYS A 618 -27.76 -0.37 -36.01
CA LYS A 618 -28.16 -1.77 -36.19
C LYS A 618 -29.45 -2.10 -35.43
N ALA A 619 -29.63 -1.56 -34.22
CA ALA A 619 -30.86 -1.74 -33.44
C ALA A 619 -32.07 -1.06 -34.10
N LEU A 620 -31.87 0.13 -34.65
CA LEU A 620 -32.91 0.87 -35.38
C LEU A 620 -33.27 0.18 -36.71
N GLU A 621 -32.29 -0.34 -37.45
CA GLU A 621 -32.49 -1.14 -38.66
C GLU A 621 -33.27 -2.44 -38.38
N GLN A 622 -33.08 -3.01 -37.18
CA GLN A 622 -33.86 -4.16 -36.70
C GLN A 622 -35.27 -3.79 -36.22
N GLY A 623 -35.68 -2.53 -36.37
CA GLY A 623 -37.01 -2.05 -36.02
C GLY A 623 -37.24 -1.84 -34.52
N MET A 624 -36.19 -1.85 -33.70
CA MET A 624 -36.32 -1.56 -32.26
C MET A 624 -36.72 -0.10 -32.05
N ASN A 625 -37.62 0.13 -31.10
CA ASN A 625 -38.06 1.48 -30.76
C ASN A 625 -36.90 2.26 -30.09
N PRO A 626 -36.58 3.50 -30.53
CA PRO A 626 -35.55 4.34 -29.91
C PRO A 626 -35.69 4.50 -28.39
N VAL A 627 -36.92 4.57 -27.89
CA VAL A 627 -37.23 4.67 -26.46
C VAL A 627 -36.94 3.36 -25.73
N GLU A 628 -37.25 2.22 -26.36
CA GLU A 628 -36.97 0.90 -25.80
C GLU A 628 -35.47 0.60 -25.79
N ILE A 629 -34.73 1.01 -26.82
CA ILE A 629 -33.26 0.90 -26.87
C ILE A 629 -32.63 1.58 -25.65
N ASN A 630 -33.03 2.84 -25.39
CA ASN A 630 -32.49 3.60 -24.27
C ASN A 630 -32.92 3.00 -22.92
N LYS A 631 -34.22 2.68 -22.77
CA LYS A 631 -34.80 2.25 -21.49
C LYS A 631 -34.38 0.84 -21.08
N LEU A 632 -34.26 -0.10 -22.03
CA LEU A 632 -34.00 -1.50 -21.74
C LEU A 632 -32.51 -1.85 -21.70
N TYR A 633 -31.64 -1.08 -22.37
CA TYR A 633 -30.23 -1.44 -22.51
C TYR A 633 -29.27 -0.35 -22.02
N MET A 634 -29.45 0.89 -22.46
CA MET A 634 -28.48 1.95 -22.15
C MET A 634 -28.59 2.47 -20.70
N ILE A 635 -29.81 2.72 -20.21
CA ILE A 635 -30.04 3.16 -18.82
C ILE A 635 -29.60 2.08 -17.80
N PRO A 636 -29.94 0.79 -17.97
CA PRO A 636 -29.43 -0.25 -17.06
C PRO A 636 -27.91 -0.37 -17.05
N ALA A 637 -27.24 -0.15 -18.18
CA ALA A 637 -25.78 -0.20 -18.26
C ALA A 637 -25.12 0.94 -17.47
N ILE A 638 -25.56 2.18 -17.65
CA ILE A 638 -24.99 3.32 -16.91
C ILE A 638 -25.33 3.26 -15.41
N THR A 639 -26.48 2.67 -15.06
CA THR A 639 -26.85 2.40 -13.65
C THR A 639 -25.85 1.41 -13.03
N ARG A 640 -25.53 0.33 -13.75
CA ARG A 640 -24.56 -0.67 -13.30
C ARG A 640 -23.15 -0.10 -13.16
N VAL A 641 -22.72 0.79 -14.06
CA VAL A 641 -21.44 1.53 -13.92
C VAL A 641 -21.43 2.36 -12.63
N GLY A 642 -22.55 2.98 -12.27
CA GLY A 642 -22.70 3.71 -11.01
C GLY A 642 -22.56 2.82 -9.77
N GLU A 643 -23.19 1.65 -9.78
CA GLU A 643 -23.06 0.64 -8.69
C GLU A 643 -21.60 0.19 -8.55
N LEU A 644 -20.95 -0.19 -9.66
CA LEU A 644 -19.55 -0.62 -9.68
C LEU A 644 -18.59 0.46 -9.17
N PHE A 645 -18.90 1.74 -9.39
CA PHE A 645 -18.13 2.85 -8.84
C PHE A 645 -18.32 3.00 -7.32
N GLN A 646 -19.54 2.80 -6.81
CA GLN A 646 -19.82 2.83 -5.36
C GLN A 646 -19.15 1.68 -4.62
N ASP A 647 -19.10 0.50 -5.24
CA ASP A 647 -18.44 -0.69 -4.67
C ASP A 647 -16.90 -0.62 -4.77
N GLY A 648 -16.36 0.42 -5.41
CA GLY A 648 -14.92 0.64 -5.59
C GLY A 648 -14.28 -0.26 -6.66
N GLU A 649 -15.10 -0.95 -7.46
CA GLU A 649 -14.64 -1.79 -8.58
C GLU A 649 -14.33 -0.95 -9.82
N TYR A 650 -15.11 0.11 -10.09
CA TYR A 650 -14.85 1.10 -11.12
C TYR A 650 -14.32 2.40 -10.50
N PHE A 651 -13.47 3.11 -11.24
CA PHE A 651 -12.93 4.40 -10.82
C PHE A 651 -13.48 5.54 -11.70
N LEU A 652 -13.20 6.78 -11.31
CA LEU A 652 -13.73 7.98 -11.96
C LEU A 652 -13.51 8.03 -13.49
N PRO A 653 -12.37 7.59 -14.06
CA PRO A 653 -12.19 7.56 -15.52
C PRO A 653 -13.20 6.67 -16.25
N GLN A 654 -13.54 5.51 -15.68
CA GLN A 654 -14.49 4.56 -16.25
C GLN A 654 -15.91 5.13 -16.21
N LEU A 655 -16.28 5.79 -15.11
CA LEU A 655 -17.58 6.47 -14.98
C LEU A 655 -17.75 7.58 -16.01
N ILE A 656 -16.71 8.41 -16.22
CA ILE A 656 -16.73 9.49 -17.21
C ILE A 656 -16.85 8.91 -18.63
N ARG A 657 -16.07 7.88 -18.95
CA ARG A 657 -16.04 7.24 -20.28
C ARG A 657 -17.37 6.57 -20.64
N ALA A 658 -17.98 5.86 -19.69
CA ALA A 658 -19.33 5.30 -19.86
C ALA A 658 -20.38 6.40 -20.05
N GLY A 659 -20.27 7.51 -19.30
CA GLY A 659 -21.12 8.69 -19.45
C GLY A 659 -21.03 9.32 -20.84
N HIS A 660 -19.82 9.52 -21.37
CA HIS A 660 -19.61 9.99 -22.75
C HIS A 660 -20.18 9.02 -23.79
N THR A 661 -19.97 7.72 -23.61
CA THR A 661 -20.51 6.69 -24.52
C THR A 661 -22.03 6.71 -24.54
N MET A 662 -22.67 6.86 -23.37
CA MET A 662 -24.11 7.06 -23.22
C MET A 662 -24.59 8.30 -23.98
N GLU A 663 -23.91 9.43 -23.83
CA GLU A 663 -24.26 10.71 -24.47
C GLU A 663 -24.21 10.62 -26.01
N ILE A 664 -23.17 9.96 -26.55
CA ILE A 664 -23.02 9.71 -27.99
C ILE A 664 -24.19 8.85 -28.52
N GLY A 665 -24.53 7.76 -27.82
CA GLY A 665 -25.63 6.88 -28.20
C GLY A 665 -26.99 7.58 -28.17
N ILE A 666 -27.28 8.36 -27.11
CA ILE A 666 -28.51 9.17 -27.00
C ILE A 666 -28.57 10.21 -28.12
N SER A 667 -27.45 10.87 -28.43
CA SER A 667 -27.40 11.89 -29.49
C SER A 667 -27.72 11.31 -30.86
N ARG A 668 -27.38 10.05 -31.13
CA ARG A 668 -27.80 9.35 -32.35
C ARG A 668 -29.28 9.00 -32.34
N LEU A 669 -29.82 8.50 -31.22
CA LEU A 669 -31.25 8.18 -31.08
C LEU A 669 -32.15 9.40 -31.27
N LYS A 670 -31.69 10.59 -30.85
CA LYS A 670 -32.42 11.87 -31.01
C LYS A 670 -32.59 12.33 -32.46
N LYS A 671 -31.85 11.76 -33.43
CA LYS A 671 -31.95 12.12 -34.86
C LYS A 671 -33.09 11.42 -35.61
N GLU A 672 -33.75 10.45 -34.99
CA GLU A 672 -34.90 9.77 -35.58
C GLU A 672 -36.15 10.65 -35.56
N GLU A 673 -36.90 10.70 -36.67
CA GLU A 673 -38.09 11.57 -36.85
C GLU A 673 -39.28 11.17 -35.97
N ARG A 674 -39.22 10.01 -35.31
CA ARG A 674 -40.19 9.63 -34.27
C ARG A 674 -39.79 10.35 -32.98
N PRO A 675 -40.65 11.20 -32.40
CA PRO A 675 -40.24 12.11 -31.34
C PRO A 675 -39.62 11.32 -30.17
N PHE A 676 -38.34 11.59 -29.92
CA PHE A 676 -37.69 11.36 -28.63
C PHE A 676 -38.36 12.29 -27.61
N GLN A 677 -39.58 11.95 -27.20
CA GLN A 677 -40.20 12.45 -26.00
C GLN A 677 -40.19 11.31 -25.00
N GLY A 678 -39.03 11.09 -24.37
CA GLY A 678 -39.06 10.50 -23.04
C GLY A 678 -39.99 11.36 -22.17
N GLU A 679 -40.79 10.74 -21.31
CA GLU A 679 -41.58 11.47 -20.33
C GLU A 679 -40.66 12.43 -19.58
N ARG A 680 -40.88 13.74 -19.72
CA ARG A 680 -40.12 14.74 -18.95
C ARG A 680 -40.46 14.52 -17.47
N LYS A 681 -39.50 13.98 -16.72
CA LYS A 681 -39.71 13.60 -15.31
C LYS A 681 -39.96 14.79 -14.40
N GLY A 682 -39.50 15.98 -14.78
CA GLY A 682 -39.64 17.23 -14.05
C GLY A 682 -38.55 18.23 -14.43
N LYS A 683 -38.74 19.50 -14.07
CA LYS A 683 -37.76 20.56 -14.30
C LYS A 683 -36.96 20.86 -13.02
N ILE A 684 -35.64 20.79 -13.07
CA ILE A 684 -34.75 21.01 -11.93
C ILE A 684 -33.89 22.24 -12.19
N LEU A 685 -33.83 23.17 -11.24
CA LEU A 685 -32.87 24.28 -11.26
C LEU A 685 -31.72 23.95 -10.32
N PHE A 686 -30.48 24.00 -10.80
CA PHE A 686 -29.30 23.62 -10.04
C PHE A 686 -28.28 24.76 -9.94
N ALA A 687 -27.71 24.97 -8.75
CA ALA A 687 -26.66 25.97 -8.52
C ALA A 687 -25.70 25.55 -7.40
N THR A 688 -24.54 26.21 -7.29
CA THR A 688 -23.77 26.21 -6.04
C THR A 688 -24.18 27.39 -5.16
N ALA A 689 -24.10 27.20 -3.84
CA ALA A 689 -24.40 28.24 -2.87
C ALA A 689 -23.55 29.51 -3.10
N HIS A 690 -24.08 30.68 -2.75
CA HIS A 690 -23.35 31.95 -2.88
C HIS A 690 -22.02 31.91 -2.10
N GLY A 691 -20.94 32.34 -2.73
CA GLY A 691 -19.58 32.22 -2.19
C GLY A 691 -18.90 30.88 -2.45
N ASP A 692 -19.60 29.88 -3.00
CA ASP A 692 -19.01 28.60 -3.36
C ASP A 692 -18.66 28.53 -4.84
N ILE A 693 -17.37 28.51 -5.14
CA ILE A 693 -16.84 28.49 -6.51
C ILE A 693 -16.58 27.08 -7.05
N HIS A 694 -16.80 26.04 -6.24
CA HIS A 694 -16.51 24.66 -6.61
C HIS A 694 -17.72 24.02 -7.30
N ASP A 695 -17.59 23.67 -8.58
CA ASP A 695 -18.70 23.24 -9.44
C ASP A 695 -18.54 21.81 -9.99
N ILE A 696 -17.44 21.11 -9.69
CA ILE A 696 -17.20 19.75 -10.19
C ILE A 696 -18.30 18.79 -9.74
N GLY A 697 -18.59 18.74 -8.43
CA GLY A 697 -19.65 17.87 -7.89
C GLY A 697 -21.03 18.22 -8.45
N LYS A 698 -21.34 19.52 -8.59
CA LYS A 698 -22.57 20.02 -9.22
C LYS A 698 -22.69 19.49 -10.66
N ASN A 699 -21.64 19.62 -11.46
CA ASN A 699 -21.66 19.25 -12.87
C ASN A 699 -21.87 17.73 -13.04
N ILE A 700 -21.25 16.91 -12.19
CA ILE A 700 -21.47 15.46 -12.18
C ILE A 700 -22.94 15.12 -11.91
N VAL A 701 -23.56 15.79 -10.92
CA VAL A 701 -24.98 15.59 -10.58
C VAL A 701 -25.89 16.05 -11.72
N ILE A 702 -25.60 17.19 -12.35
CA ILE A 702 -26.36 17.71 -13.50
C ILE A 702 -26.35 16.69 -14.65
N THR A 703 -25.17 16.22 -15.05
CA THR A 703 -25.03 15.22 -16.12
C THR A 703 -25.82 13.95 -15.81
N GLN A 704 -25.80 13.49 -14.55
CA GLN A 704 -26.60 12.33 -14.14
C GLN A 704 -28.11 12.62 -14.22
N LEU A 705 -28.58 13.76 -13.71
CA LEU A 705 -30.01 14.11 -13.78
C LEU A 705 -30.51 14.24 -15.23
N GLU A 706 -29.72 14.83 -16.12
CA GLU A 706 -30.04 14.93 -17.55
C GLU A 706 -30.09 13.55 -18.21
N ASN A 707 -29.15 12.66 -17.91
CA ASN A 707 -29.13 11.27 -18.40
C ASN A 707 -30.36 10.47 -17.95
N PHE A 708 -30.92 10.81 -16.79
CA PHE A 708 -32.11 10.15 -16.23
C PHE A 708 -33.44 10.83 -16.61
N GLY A 709 -33.43 11.80 -17.53
CA GLY A 709 -34.64 12.37 -18.15
C GLY A 709 -35.22 13.61 -17.46
N PHE A 710 -34.47 14.28 -16.59
CA PHE A 710 -34.85 15.57 -16.02
C PHE A 710 -34.42 16.73 -16.92
N GLU A 711 -35.22 17.80 -16.98
CA GLU A 711 -34.82 19.05 -17.62
C GLU A 711 -34.06 19.89 -16.60
N VAL A 712 -32.74 19.99 -16.73
CA VAL A 712 -31.89 20.69 -15.76
C VAL A 712 -31.52 22.09 -16.25
N ILE A 713 -31.72 23.09 -15.41
CA ILE A 713 -31.34 24.49 -15.64
C ILE A 713 -30.18 24.81 -14.71
N ASP A 714 -28.97 24.88 -15.27
CA ASP A 714 -27.77 25.24 -14.52
C ASP A 714 -27.61 26.76 -14.40
N LEU A 715 -27.64 27.29 -13.18
CA LEU A 715 -27.36 28.71 -12.93
C LEU A 715 -25.86 29.01 -12.72
N GLY A 716 -25.03 27.98 -12.70
CA GLY A 716 -23.58 28.07 -12.52
C GLY A 716 -23.16 28.08 -11.05
N LYS A 717 -22.02 28.71 -10.78
CA LYS A 717 -21.39 28.76 -9.46
C LYS A 717 -21.55 30.10 -8.76
N SER A 718 -21.52 30.08 -7.43
CA SER A 718 -21.63 31.24 -6.54
C SER A 718 -22.85 32.11 -6.85
N VAL A 719 -24.03 31.49 -6.91
CA VAL A 719 -25.25 32.16 -7.38
C VAL A 719 -25.99 32.83 -6.22
N PRO A 720 -26.31 34.14 -6.31
CA PRO A 720 -27.11 34.83 -5.28
C PRO A 720 -28.52 34.26 -5.13
N LEU A 721 -29.04 34.24 -3.90
CA LEU A 721 -30.36 33.68 -3.56
C LEU A 721 -31.50 34.32 -4.36
N GLU A 722 -31.45 35.64 -4.57
CA GLU A 722 -32.44 36.40 -5.36
C GLU A 722 -32.53 35.91 -6.80
N LYS A 723 -31.40 35.49 -7.38
CA LYS A 723 -31.37 34.95 -8.74
C LYS A 723 -31.95 33.55 -8.77
N ILE A 724 -31.65 32.72 -7.76
CA ILE A 724 -32.19 31.35 -7.66
C ILE A 724 -33.72 31.39 -7.53
N THR A 725 -34.28 32.19 -6.62
CA THR A 725 -35.73 32.23 -6.41
C THR A 725 -36.49 32.86 -7.59
N ARG A 726 -35.93 33.92 -8.21
CA ARG A 726 -36.51 34.53 -9.40
C ARG A 726 -36.56 33.56 -10.58
N GLU A 727 -35.45 32.92 -10.92
CA GLU A 727 -35.39 31.97 -12.05
C GLU A 727 -36.24 30.73 -11.79
N ALA A 728 -36.29 30.25 -10.53
CA ALA A 728 -37.17 29.15 -10.16
C ALA A 728 -38.64 29.47 -10.39
N LYS A 729 -39.06 30.71 -10.09
CA LYS A 729 -40.41 31.21 -10.30
C LYS A 729 -40.74 31.40 -11.78
N GLU A 730 -39.88 32.10 -12.50
CA GLU A 730 -40.06 32.43 -13.92
C GLU A 730 -40.10 31.18 -14.80
N ARG A 731 -39.26 30.18 -14.49
CA ARG A 731 -39.15 28.94 -15.26
C ARG A 731 -40.04 27.81 -14.78
N GLN A 732 -40.82 28.06 -13.71
CA GLN A 732 -41.72 27.11 -13.06
C GLN A 732 -41.05 25.76 -12.78
N VAL A 733 -39.91 25.78 -12.07
CA VAL A 733 -39.15 24.56 -11.77
C VAL A 733 -39.82 23.73 -10.68
N ASP A 734 -39.68 22.41 -10.76
CA ASP A 734 -40.23 21.48 -9.79
C ASP A 734 -39.31 21.25 -8.59
N ILE A 735 -38.00 21.24 -8.83
CA ILE A 735 -36.97 21.03 -7.81
C ILE A 735 -35.90 22.11 -7.91
N ILE A 736 -35.40 22.58 -6.78
CA ILE A 736 -34.20 23.42 -6.66
C ILE A 736 -33.10 22.60 -5.99
N GLY A 737 -31.99 22.38 -6.69
CA GLY A 737 -30.80 21.68 -6.21
C GLY A 737 -29.69 22.64 -5.81
N LEU A 738 -29.17 22.50 -4.59
CA LEU A 738 -28.03 23.26 -4.09
C LEU A 738 -26.86 22.34 -3.70
N SER A 739 -25.67 22.68 -4.17
CA SER A 739 -24.40 22.04 -3.77
C SER A 739 -23.51 22.99 -2.97
N ALA A 740 -22.85 22.49 -1.93
CA ALA A 740 -21.79 23.21 -1.19
C ALA A 740 -20.58 22.31 -0.86
N LEU A 741 -19.37 22.86 -1.04
CA LEU A 741 -18.10 22.22 -0.66
C LEU A 741 -17.47 22.87 0.57
N MET A 742 -17.79 24.14 0.88
CA MET A 742 -17.19 24.85 2.01
C MET A 742 -18.17 24.99 3.18
N THR A 743 -17.70 24.79 4.41
CA THR A 743 -18.54 24.86 5.61
C THR A 743 -19.17 26.23 5.84
N ASN A 744 -18.52 27.30 5.35
CA ASN A 744 -19.03 28.67 5.44
C ASN A 744 -20.21 28.96 4.48
N THR A 745 -20.39 28.20 3.39
CA THR A 745 -21.46 28.40 2.40
C THR A 745 -22.73 27.61 2.73
N MET A 746 -22.68 26.72 3.72
CA MET A 746 -23.84 25.93 4.17
C MET A 746 -24.99 26.82 4.66
N GLN A 747 -24.70 27.95 5.31
CA GLN A 747 -25.72 28.88 5.82
C GLN A 747 -26.60 29.47 4.70
N GLU A 748 -26.10 29.56 3.48
CA GLU A 748 -26.88 30.04 2.33
C GLU A 748 -27.98 29.04 1.92
N MET A 749 -27.77 27.74 2.16
CA MET A 749 -28.80 26.72 1.93
C MET A 749 -30.00 26.93 2.86
N GLU A 750 -29.75 27.25 4.13
CA GLU A 750 -30.81 27.54 5.11
C GLU A 750 -31.61 28.79 4.71
N LYS A 751 -30.90 29.85 4.27
CA LYS A 751 -31.53 31.07 3.78
C LYS A 751 -32.39 30.82 2.54
N LEU A 752 -31.93 29.98 1.60
CA LEU A 752 -32.74 29.61 0.43
C LEU A 752 -34.03 28.92 0.84
N VAL A 753 -33.95 27.89 1.70
CA VAL A 753 -35.14 27.14 2.12
C VAL A 753 -36.18 28.05 2.78
N LYS A 754 -35.73 28.98 3.65
CA LYS A 754 -36.63 29.98 4.27
C LYS A 754 -37.26 30.88 3.22
N LYS A 755 -36.46 31.44 2.30
CA LYS A 755 -36.94 32.35 1.26
C LYS A 755 -37.92 31.69 0.29
N CYS A 756 -37.69 30.42 -0.08
CA CYS A 756 -38.63 29.64 -0.89
C CYS A 756 -40.00 29.49 -0.21
N ARG A 757 -40.03 29.31 1.11
CA ARG A 757 -41.27 29.22 1.89
C ARG A 757 -41.97 30.58 2.02
N GLU A 758 -41.22 31.64 2.29
CA GLU A 758 -41.74 33.02 2.41
C GLU A 758 -42.35 33.52 1.09
N GLU A 759 -41.72 33.23 -0.04
CA GLU A 759 -42.20 33.62 -1.38
C GLU A 759 -43.28 32.68 -1.94
N GLY A 760 -43.65 31.63 -1.20
CA GLY A 760 -44.67 30.65 -1.62
C GLY A 760 -44.26 29.85 -2.86
N LEU A 761 -42.97 29.60 -3.06
CA LEU A 761 -42.48 28.80 -4.19
C LEU A 761 -42.94 27.36 -4.03
N GLY A 762 -43.65 26.87 -5.04
CA GLY A 762 -44.12 25.48 -5.05
C GLY A 762 -43.01 24.45 -5.30
N SER A 763 -41.77 24.85 -5.53
CA SER A 763 -40.62 23.95 -5.83
C SER A 763 -40.10 23.25 -4.56
N LEU A 764 -39.71 21.98 -4.69
CA LEU A 764 -39.06 21.22 -3.62
C LEU A 764 -37.56 21.52 -3.58
N VAL A 765 -36.94 21.54 -2.41
CA VAL A 765 -35.51 21.87 -2.25
C VAL A 765 -34.69 20.64 -1.89
N MET A 766 -33.72 20.26 -2.72
CA MET A 766 -32.73 19.22 -2.41
C MET A 766 -31.34 19.80 -2.21
N VAL A 767 -30.59 19.27 -1.23
CA VAL A 767 -29.25 19.76 -0.89
C VAL A 767 -28.21 18.63 -0.87
N GLY A 768 -26.95 18.97 -1.16
CA GLY A 768 -25.83 18.02 -1.11
C GLY A 768 -24.46 18.70 -1.14
N GLY A 769 -23.41 17.89 -1.17
CA GLY A 769 -22.01 18.31 -1.21
C GLY A 769 -21.20 17.88 0.01
N ALA A 770 -19.87 17.92 -0.09
CA ALA A 770 -18.96 17.18 0.81
C ALA A 770 -19.05 17.57 2.30
N VAL A 771 -19.52 18.78 2.59
CA VAL A 771 -19.69 19.29 3.95
C VAL A 771 -21.13 19.18 4.48
N VAL A 772 -22.07 18.75 3.64
CA VAL A 772 -23.49 18.64 3.98
C VAL A 772 -23.78 17.24 4.49
N THR A 773 -24.42 17.15 5.65
CA THR A 773 -24.92 15.87 6.21
C THR A 773 -26.44 15.82 6.20
N LYS A 774 -26.99 14.63 6.37
CA LYS A 774 -28.44 14.42 6.48
C LYS A 774 -29.03 15.19 7.67
N GLU A 775 -28.37 15.15 8.83
CA GLU A 775 -28.82 15.86 10.03
C GLU A 775 -28.90 17.37 9.80
N TYR A 776 -27.96 17.93 9.02
CA TYR A 776 -27.98 19.35 8.66
C TYR A 776 -29.16 19.68 7.73
N ALA A 777 -29.39 18.88 6.69
CA ALA A 777 -30.47 19.07 5.73
C ALA A 777 -31.86 19.02 6.40
N ASP A 778 -32.06 18.06 7.31
CA ASP A 778 -33.30 17.92 8.08
C ASP A 778 -33.51 19.14 8.99
N ARG A 779 -32.45 19.63 9.64
CA ARG A 779 -32.50 20.81 10.52
C ARG A 779 -32.90 22.09 9.79
N ILE A 780 -32.41 22.30 8.56
CA ILE A 780 -32.75 23.48 7.77
C ILE A 780 -34.11 23.35 7.07
N GLY A 781 -34.72 22.16 7.09
CA GLY A 781 -36.01 21.88 6.48
C GLY A 781 -35.97 21.71 4.96
N ALA A 782 -34.85 21.23 4.40
CA ALA A 782 -34.81 20.83 3.00
C ALA A 782 -35.76 19.64 2.76
N ASP A 783 -36.27 19.49 1.53
CA ASP A 783 -37.15 18.37 1.17
C ASP A 783 -36.39 17.06 0.96
N GLY A 784 -35.07 17.13 0.78
CA GLY A 784 -34.20 15.95 0.75
C GLY A 784 -32.71 16.25 0.73
N TYR A 785 -31.92 15.22 1.06
CA TYR A 785 -30.47 15.23 1.06
C TYR A 785 -29.90 14.09 0.21
N ALA A 786 -28.88 14.41 -0.58
CA ALA A 786 -28.10 13.42 -1.33
C ALA A 786 -26.60 13.56 -1.03
N GLU A 787 -25.97 12.46 -0.61
CA GLU A 787 -24.53 12.40 -0.34
C GLU A 787 -23.67 12.27 -1.61
N ASP A 788 -24.25 11.73 -2.70
CA ASP A 788 -23.58 11.54 -3.98
C ASP A 788 -24.53 11.74 -5.17
N ALA A 789 -23.99 11.67 -6.39
CA ALA A 789 -24.75 11.93 -7.62
C ALA A 789 -25.78 10.83 -7.95
N VAL A 790 -25.53 9.57 -7.58
CA VAL A 790 -26.47 8.46 -7.83
C VAL A 790 -27.70 8.63 -6.92
N LYS A 791 -27.45 8.90 -5.64
CA LYS A 791 -28.50 9.18 -4.65
C LYS A 791 -29.24 10.48 -4.95
N ALA A 792 -28.60 11.47 -5.57
CA ALA A 792 -29.27 12.68 -6.03
C ALA A 792 -30.35 12.40 -7.09
N VAL A 793 -30.08 11.51 -8.04
CA VAL A 793 -31.08 11.08 -9.04
C VAL A 793 -32.24 10.34 -8.37
N ALA A 794 -31.93 9.36 -7.50
CA ALA A 794 -32.96 8.60 -6.79
C ALA A 794 -33.84 9.52 -5.92
N LEU A 795 -33.24 10.52 -5.27
CA LEU A 795 -33.96 11.51 -4.49
C LEU A 795 -34.86 12.38 -5.37
N ALA A 796 -34.38 12.85 -6.53
CA ALA A 796 -35.17 13.65 -7.45
C ALA A 796 -36.42 12.88 -7.93
N ASP A 797 -36.28 11.60 -8.26
CA ASP A 797 -37.41 10.72 -8.60
C ASP A 797 -38.42 10.60 -7.44
N GLN A 798 -37.94 10.39 -6.21
CA GLN A 798 -38.80 10.33 -5.02
C GLN A 798 -39.56 11.64 -4.78
N LEU A 799 -38.89 12.78 -4.94
CA LEU A 799 -39.48 14.11 -4.78
C LEU A 799 -40.57 14.38 -5.83
N MET A 800 -40.36 13.98 -7.08
CA MET A 800 -41.37 14.10 -8.13
C MET A 800 -42.60 13.23 -7.86
N VAL A 801 -42.42 12.00 -7.38
CA VAL A 801 -43.53 11.13 -6.96
C VAL A 801 -44.30 11.74 -5.79
N ARG A 802 -43.60 12.30 -4.80
CA ARG A 802 -44.21 12.99 -3.64
C ARG A 802 -45.03 14.20 -4.09
N ARG A 803 -44.50 15.00 -5.02
CA ARG A 803 -45.15 16.18 -5.60
C ARG A 803 -46.41 15.81 -6.38
N ALA A 804 -46.36 14.75 -7.18
CA ALA A 804 -47.52 14.24 -7.92
C ALA A 804 -48.65 13.80 -6.98
N ARG A 805 -48.31 13.13 -5.86
CA ARG A 805 -49.28 12.72 -4.82
C ARG A 805 -49.87 13.89 -4.02
N SER A 806 -49.17 15.02 -3.91
CA SER A 806 -49.70 16.22 -3.25
C SER A 806 -50.56 17.11 -4.16
N ARG A 807 -50.60 16.82 -5.47
CA ARG A 807 -51.41 17.54 -6.47
C ARG A 807 -52.64 16.77 -6.95
N ALA A 808 -52.70 15.47 -6.66
CA ALA A 808 -53.88 14.60 -6.82
C ALA A 808 -54.70 14.62 -5.54
#